data_AF-A0A2V7YQ07-F1
#
_entry.id   AF-A0A2V7YQ07-F1
#
_cell.length_a   1.000
_cell.length_b   1.000
_cell.length_c   1.000
_cell.angle_alpha   90.00
_cell.angle_beta   90.00
_cell.angle_gamma   90.00
#
_symmetry.space_group_name_H-M   'P 1'
#
loop_
_entity.id
_entity.type
_entity.pdbx_description
1 polymer ?
#
loop_
_entity_poly.entity_id
_entity_poly.type
_entity_poly.pdbx_seq_one_letter_code
_entity_poly.pdbx_strand_id
1 'polypeptide(L)'
;MPRNRVVQTLILVAGLAMVAYLLISLYLPSSRWLIFGIDRHSGRVRLVEQRVTYLPPYQFYRLQFEKRDGYAQRDGIVRITSQEGVPVTLTYRLRFGISGDRIPDSQRVVEEGWNSWIRARVGEAVAAVTSQIPVEDLLSPTSQFNTQREPLRQTVARHLAQSGLKVTAFEIARFEVDRDALLKMKRAELRRDARSAPTRVAIFALDGADWDLLTELADDGRIPNIKALAQGGTTASLQTIQPTVSSMVWTTVATGLSPDRHGVIDFVNPAHAPVESTARRAPALWDIADGFGREALVASWWTAWPPAAKYSIFFDEPVELVPDAIYPPDLAARAESLVVPVETVGSQQIRRFMNIAQSEFDRAVFKGGDADPVNIFRGVLAKTWSDHRVAINLYNDERQRGRDPLLIMISYEGTDAVNHLFAQFHPTYREGVSQDGYRKYWPTVANYYSEIDRLIGEWINILPRDTTVIIMSAYGFQWGKERPHTPPSGAAALQDHRNPGVFIAYGPHVAANRGMHVLSVYDVAPTVLTLLGLPQAIEMGGKPATWVFHDVAPITSVRVVSYAEFIADRPVGTSAHLDPTRYRRELQAVGHLNDPTRNMTPLLEDTSQSARAAKPISQEKYGLYAYYNNLGVQLRSQGKLKDSADAFQQAIQLNPDRPIPFLNLAMVLFDRQGYTDADDVFLQAVAKGLPNAEQYFIDFAALYRDHDMTSRAIVLLEKGKEMFPQSYLIAANLGSALVQGSRYTEGVPELERALGLQPSSTEVLNNLGLYYSKRSDYARALDYWNRSLSIQPQQPQIRQAADAARSRL
;
A
#
# COMPACT_ATOMS: atom_id res chain seq x y z
N MET A 1 -15.29 12.21 91.66
CA MET A 1 -14.15 12.11 90.72
C MET A 1 -14.62 11.95 89.27
N PRO A 2 -14.80 13.03 88.48
CA PRO A 2 -14.89 12.92 87.01
C PRO A 2 -13.92 13.83 86.23
N ARG A 3 -13.29 14.82 86.88
CA ARG A 3 -12.36 15.79 86.23
C ARG A 3 -11.09 15.14 85.65
N ASN A 4 -10.67 13.99 86.19
CA ASN A 4 -9.42 13.33 85.79
C ASN A 4 -9.52 12.62 84.44
N ARG A 5 -10.70 12.07 84.07
CA ARG A 5 -10.86 11.34 82.81
C ARG A 5 -10.87 12.26 81.59
N VAL A 6 -11.52 13.42 81.67
CA VAL A 6 -11.54 14.40 80.55
C VAL A 6 -10.15 14.98 80.29
N VAL A 7 -9.41 15.30 81.34
CA VAL A 7 -8.02 15.79 81.23
C VAL A 7 -7.11 14.70 80.68
N GLN A 8 -7.25 13.44 81.13
CA GLN A 8 -6.51 12.31 80.57
C GLN A 8 -6.82 12.07 79.09
N THR A 9 -8.08 12.15 78.67
CA THR A 9 -8.46 12.03 77.25
C THR A 9 -7.90 13.17 76.40
N LEU A 10 -7.94 14.43 76.88
CA LEU A 10 -7.35 15.57 76.17
C LEU A 10 -5.83 15.45 76.04
N ILE A 11 -5.13 14.99 77.08
CA ILE A 11 -3.70 14.71 77.04
C ILE A 11 -3.39 13.59 76.04
N LEU A 12 -4.21 12.53 76.01
CA LEU A 12 -4.06 11.42 75.07
C LEU A 12 -4.27 11.87 73.62
N VAL A 13 -5.31 12.68 73.36
CA VAL A 13 -5.61 13.25 72.04
C VAL A 13 -4.50 14.22 71.60
N ALA A 14 -4.02 15.09 72.49
CA ALA A 14 -2.89 15.98 72.21
C ALA A 14 -1.59 15.20 71.95
N GLY A 15 -1.36 14.12 72.70
CA GLY A 15 -0.23 13.20 72.49
C GLY A 15 -0.31 12.49 71.14
N LEU A 16 -1.49 11.96 70.78
CA LEU A 16 -1.72 11.32 69.48
C LEU A 16 -1.60 12.32 68.32
N ALA A 17 -2.11 13.54 68.47
CA ALA A 17 -1.96 14.61 67.48
C ALA A 17 -0.49 15.00 67.30
N MET A 18 0.28 15.09 68.39
CA MET A 18 1.71 15.38 68.35
C MET A 18 2.51 14.25 67.68
N VAL A 19 2.19 12.98 67.97
CA VAL A 19 2.81 11.82 67.32
C VAL A 19 2.47 11.78 65.83
N ALA A 20 1.21 11.99 65.47
CA ALA A 20 0.78 12.08 64.07
C ALA A 20 1.49 13.23 63.34
N TYR A 21 1.62 14.39 64.00
CA TYR A 21 2.33 15.55 63.47
C TYR A 21 3.82 15.27 63.24
N LEU A 22 4.49 14.58 64.17
CA LEU A 22 5.89 14.13 64.03
C LEU A 22 6.05 13.13 62.89
N LEU A 23 5.16 12.13 62.80
CA LEU A 23 5.17 11.12 61.74
C LEU A 23 4.99 11.75 60.35
N ILE A 24 4.11 12.75 60.23
CA ILE A 24 3.93 13.48 58.98
C ILE A 24 5.11 14.42 58.71
N SER A 25 5.90 14.82 59.71
CA SER A 25 7.01 15.78 59.55
C SER A 25 8.37 15.16 59.27
N LEU A 26 8.56 13.86 59.48
CA LEU A 26 9.83 13.16 59.25
C LEU A 26 9.81 12.40 57.93
N TYR A 27 10.87 12.60 57.13
CA TYR A 27 11.00 11.97 55.81
C TYR A 27 12.29 11.20 55.68
N LEU A 28 12.20 9.99 55.13
CA LEU A 28 13.32 9.12 54.83
C LEU A 28 13.81 9.35 53.40
N PRO A 29 15.13 9.25 53.13
CA PRO A 29 15.65 9.18 51.79
C PRO A 29 14.99 8.03 51.01
N SER A 30 14.64 8.27 49.75
CA SER A 30 14.04 7.25 48.89
C SER A 30 14.89 7.03 47.65
N SER A 31 15.04 5.76 47.25
CA SER A 31 15.65 5.40 45.96
C SER A 31 14.75 5.76 44.79
N ARG A 32 13.42 5.77 45.00
CA ARG A 32 12.42 6.05 43.97
C ARG A 32 12.02 7.51 43.89
N TRP A 33 12.07 8.24 45.01
CA TRP A 33 11.55 9.60 45.09
C TRP A 33 12.59 10.62 45.57
N LEU A 34 12.67 11.77 44.90
CA LEU A 34 13.34 12.96 45.40
C LEU A 34 12.31 13.84 46.10
N ILE A 35 12.59 14.17 47.37
CA ILE A 35 11.70 15.00 48.19
C ILE A 35 12.38 16.32 48.51
N PHE A 36 11.72 17.42 48.15
CA PHE A 36 12.17 18.78 48.46
C PHE A 36 11.19 19.46 49.41
N GLY A 37 11.69 20.10 50.45
CA GLY A 37 10.93 21.00 51.30
C GLY A 37 11.29 22.45 51.00
N ILE A 38 10.31 23.26 50.63
CA ILE A 38 10.48 24.70 50.37
C ILE A 38 9.93 25.46 51.58
N ASP A 39 10.77 26.21 52.25
CA ASP A 39 10.36 27.07 53.36
C ASP A 39 9.39 28.14 52.85
N ARG A 40 8.18 28.18 53.42
CA ARG A 40 7.06 29.00 52.96
C ARG A 40 7.32 30.51 53.05
N HIS A 41 8.32 30.95 53.83
CA HIS A 41 8.62 32.37 54.04
C HIS A 41 9.89 32.80 53.30
N SER A 42 10.97 32.02 53.41
CA SER A 42 12.28 32.36 52.84
C SER A 42 12.50 31.80 51.44
N GLY A 43 11.73 30.80 51.02
CA GLY A 43 11.93 30.06 49.77
C GLY A 43 13.15 29.15 49.78
N ARG A 44 13.79 28.98 50.94
CA ARG A 44 14.93 28.07 51.09
C ARG A 44 14.51 26.63 50.87
N VAL A 45 15.33 25.89 50.15
CA VAL A 45 15.05 24.51 49.80
C VAL A 45 15.90 23.56 50.63
N ARG A 46 15.24 22.54 51.17
CA ARG A 46 15.87 21.40 51.83
C ARG A 46 15.57 20.13 51.05
N LEU A 47 16.62 19.46 50.59
CA LEU A 47 16.50 18.17 49.92
C LEU A 47 16.65 17.04 50.93
N VAL A 48 15.76 16.04 50.85
CA VAL A 48 15.87 14.80 51.64
C VAL A 48 16.81 13.84 50.92
N GLU A 49 18.10 14.08 51.06
CA GLU A 49 19.14 13.21 50.50
C GLU A 49 20.06 12.77 51.65
N GLN A 50 20.27 11.46 51.80
CA GLN A 50 21.16 10.81 52.77
C GLN A 50 20.65 10.59 54.22
N ARG A 51 19.80 11.45 54.79
CA ARG A 51 19.33 11.29 56.20
C ARG A 51 17.85 11.61 56.40
N VAL A 52 17.29 11.13 57.52
CA VAL A 52 15.95 11.52 57.96
C VAL A 52 15.90 13.03 58.13
N THR A 53 14.97 13.68 57.43
CA THR A 53 14.84 15.14 57.43
C THR A 53 13.51 15.55 58.02
N TYR A 54 13.53 16.51 58.96
CA TYR A 54 12.33 17.08 59.56
C TYR A 54 11.87 18.30 58.75
N LEU A 55 10.67 18.22 58.16
CA LEU A 55 10.05 19.23 57.30
C LEU A 55 8.61 19.53 57.78
N PRO A 56 8.40 20.32 58.85
CA PRO A 56 7.07 20.56 59.42
C PRO A 56 6.10 21.19 58.40
N PRO A 57 4.85 20.70 58.24
CA PRO A 57 3.91 21.16 57.20
C PRO A 57 3.61 22.66 57.25
N TYR A 58 3.61 23.27 58.45
CA TYR A 58 3.34 24.70 58.63
C TYR A 58 4.48 25.58 58.09
N GLN A 59 5.71 25.07 58.05
CA GLN A 59 6.89 25.82 57.63
C GLN A 59 7.32 25.46 56.21
N PHE A 60 7.19 24.20 55.81
CA PHE A 60 7.66 23.71 54.52
C PHE A 60 6.50 23.25 53.63
N TYR A 61 6.53 23.69 52.37
CA TYR A 61 5.77 23.09 51.30
C TYR A 61 6.59 21.94 50.68
N ARG A 62 5.97 20.77 50.54
CA ARG A 62 6.68 19.53 50.19
C ARG A 62 6.42 19.15 48.75
N LEU A 63 7.49 18.76 48.06
CA LEU A 63 7.48 18.33 46.68
C LEU A 63 8.10 16.95 46.56
N GLN A 64 7.54 16.11 45.69
CA GLN A 64 8.00 14.75 45.49
C GLN A 64 8.07 14.45 43.98
N PHE A 65 9.22 13.96 43.50
CA PHE A 65 9.45 13.60 42.10
C PHE A 65 10.00 12.20 41.98
N GLU A 66 9.68 11.51 40.89
CA GLU A 66 10.35 10.26 40.57
C GLU A 66 11.84 10.55 40.32
N LYS A 67 12.70 9.82 41.02
CA LYS A 67 14.16 9.92 40.90
C LYS A 67 14.61 9.04 39.73
N ARG A 68 15.30 9.62 38.75
CA ARG A 68 15.93 8.92 37.63
C ARG A 68 17.36 9.46 37.47
N ASP A 69 18.33 8.56 37.55
CA ASP A 69 19.77 8.88 37.44
C ASP A 69 20.24 10.00 38.39
N GLY A 70 19.65 10.07 39.59
CA GLY A 70 19.98 11.12 40.57
C GLY A 70 19.16 12.40 40.46
N TYR A 71 18.37 12.59 39.41
CA TYR A 71 17.61 13.82 39.14
C TYR A 71 16.10 13.62 39.26
N ALA A 72 15.38 14.71 39.50
CA ALA A 72 13.93 14.71 39.50
C ALA A 72 13.43 14.64 38.05
N GLN A 73 12.56 13.69 37.74
CA GLN A 73 11.92 13.59 36.43
C GLN A 73 10.45 14.03 36.52
N ARG A 74 10.01 14.77 35.50
CA ARG A 74 8.61 15.15 35.32
C ARG A 74 8.21 15.14 33.86
N ASP A 75 7.14 14.40 33.57
CA ASP A 75 6.45 14.46 32.29
C ASP A 75 5.34 15.53 32.40
N GLY A 76 5.15 16.29 31.33
CA GLY A 76 4.22 17.42 31.32
C GLY A 76 3.71 17.76 29.93
N ILE A 77 2.68 18.58 29.90
CA ILE A 77 2.04 19.07 28.69
C ILE A 77 1.95 20.60 28.82
N VAL A 78 2.33 21.31 27.76
CA VAL A 78 2.16 22.76 27.64
C VAL A 78 1.46 23.08 26.33
N ARG A 79 0.62 24.11 26.34
CA ARG A 79 0.02 24.68 25.13
C ARG A 79 0.80 25.92 24.75
N ILE A 80 1.22 25.96 23.50
CA ILE A 80 1.95 27.05 22.88
C ILE A 80 1.19 27.49 21.63
N THR A 81 1.62 28.59 21.04
CA THR A 81 1.08 29.08 19.78
C THR A 81 2.23 29.13 18.77
N SER A 82 2.02 28.63 17.56
CA SER A 82 2.99 28.74 16.47
C SER A 82 3.17 30.19 16.02
N GLN A 83 4.13 30.42 15.12
CA GLN A 83 4.32 31.74 14.49
C GLN A 83 3.04 32.29 13.84
N GLU A 84 2.21 31.42 13.27
CA GLU A 84 0.99 31.77 12.55
C GLU A 84 -0.25 31.89 13.44
N GLY A 85 -0.11 31.73 14.76
CA GLY A 85 -1.24 31.79 15.68
C GLY A 85 -1.96 30.46 15.88
N VAL A 86 -1.41 29.34 15.39
CA VAL A 86 -2.04 28.02 15.53
C VAL A 86 -1.73 27.44 16.91
N PRO A 87 -2.74 27.02 17.71
CA PRO A 87 -2.49 26.36 18.97
C PRO A 87 -1.80 25.01 18.78
N VAL A 88 -0.73 24.77 19.52
CA VAL A 88 0.02 23.52 19.53
C VAL A 88 0.20 23.03 20.96
N THR A 89 -0.14 21.78 21.21
CA THR A 89 0.10 21.07 22.46
C THR A 89 1.42 20.32 22.38
N LEU A 90 2.37 20.66 23.26
CA LEU A 90 3.66 20.01 23.36
C LEU A 90 3.69 19.11 24.59
N THR A 91 3.99 17.83 24.37
CA THR A 91 4.26 16.86 25.44
C THR A 91 5.76 16.75 25.65
N TYR A 92 6.23 16.90 26.89
CA TYR A 92 7.65 16.87 27.22
C TYR A 92 7.97 15.99 28.43
N ARG A 93 9.25 15.65 28.52
CA ARG A 93 9.91 15.07 29.68
C ARG A 93 11.05 15.99 30.11
N LEU A 94 11.00 16.42 31.37
CA LEU A 94 12.00 17.28 31.99
C LEU A 94 12.72 16.51 33.11
N ARG A 95 14.05 16.48 33.07
CA ARG A 95 14.89 16.08 34.19
C ARG A 95 15.62 17.29 34.74
N PHE A 96 15.53 17.48 36.04
CA PHE A 96 16.07 18.67 36.69
C PHE A 96 16.48 18.40 38.14
N GLY A 97 17.33 19.28 38.66
CA GLY A 97 17.58 19.48 40.08
C GLY A 97 17.34 20.95 40.45
N ILE A 98 17.75 21.33 41.65
CA ILE A 98 17.71 22.72 42.10
C ILE A 98 19.14 23.25 42.06
N SER A 99 19.34 24.42 41.44
CA SER A 99 20.68 24.97 41.17
C SER A 99 21.34 25.63 42.40
N GLY A 100 20.56 25.92 43.44
CA GLY A 100 21.03 26.52 44.69
C GLY A 100 20.18 26.12 45.90
N ASP A 101 20.26 26.88 46.99
CA ASP A 101 19.53 26.62 48.24
C ASP A 101 18.20 27.37 48.34
N ARG A 102 17.74 28.02 47.25
CA ARG A 102 16.54 28.86 47.22
C ARG A 102 15.84 28.79 45.86
N ILE A 103 14.51 28.85 45.86
CA ILE A 103 13.69 29.07 44.65
C ILE A 103 13.24 30.54 44.65
N PRO A 104 13.62 31.35 43.65
CA PRO A 104 13.31 32.79 43.60
C PRO A 104 11.82 33.13 43.68
N ASP A 105 10.95 32.24 43.21
CA ASP A 105 9.50 32.44 43.08
C ASP A 105 8.71 31.46 43.97
N SER A 106 9.21 31.21 45.17
CA SER A 106 8.69 30.18 46.08
C SER A 106 7.26 30.45 46.58
N GLN A 107 6.79 31.71 46.56
CA GLN A 107 5.41 32.02 46.94
C GLN A 107 4.41 31.53 45.88
N ARG A 108 4.64 31.80 44.59
CA ARG A 108 3.80 31.26 43.52
C ARG A 108 3.79 29.74 43.49
N VAL A 109 4.92 29.11 43.80
CA VAL A 109 5.01 27.65 43.97
C VAL A 109 4.01 27.12 45.01
N VAL A 110 3.86 27.84 46.13
CA VAL A 110 2.95 27.47 47.22
C VAL A 110 1.50 27.76 46.84
N GLU A 111 1.25 28.89 46.18
CA GLU A 111 -0.08 29.36 45.81
C GLU A 111 -0.69 28.58 44.63
N GLU A 112 0.05 28.46 43.53
CA GLU A 112 -0.41 27.82 42.29
C GLU A 112 -0.22 26.29 42.32
N GLY A 113 0.58 25.80 43.27
CA GLY A 113 1.06 24.43 43.32
C GLY A 113 2.15 24.17 42.29
N TRP A 114 3.18 23.43 42.70
CA TRP A 114 4.40 23.24 41.92
C TRP A 114 4.21 22.65 40.52
N ASN A 115 3.22 21.77 40.34
CA ASN A 115 2.93 21.20 39.03
C ASN A 115 2.44 22.27 38.04
N SER A 116 1.66 23.23 38.52
CA SER A 116 1.22 24.37 37.70
C SER A 116 2.40 25.29 37.40
N TRP A 117 3.20 25.60 38.43
CA TRP A 117 4.36 26.46 38.32
C TRP A 117 5.42 25.94 37.32
N ILE A 118 5.83 24.67 37.42
CA ILE A 118 6.77 24.08 36.43
C ILE A 118 6.20 24.14 35.02
N ARG A 119 4.91 23.78 34.85
CA ARG A 119 4.28 23.82 33.52
C ARG A 119 4.25 25.24 32.96
N ALA A 120 3.96 26.24 33.78
CA ALA A 120 3.99 27.64 33.37
C ALA A 120 5.38 28.06 32.90
N ARG A 121 6.43 27.76 33.69
CA ARG A 121 7.82 28.10 33.34
C ARG A 121 8.34 27.35 32.11
N VAL A 122 8.01 26.08 31.96
CA VAL A 122 8.32 25.33 30.73
C VAL A 122 7.55 25.92 29.55
N GLY A 123 6.27 26.27 29.73
CA GLY A 123 5.43 26.87 28.70
C GLY A 123 5.98 28.20 28.21
N GLU A 124 6.36 29.11 29.12
CA GLU A 124 7.02 30.38 28.83
C GLU A 124 8.32 30.16 28.04
N ALA A 125 9.19 29.27 28.51
CA ALA A 125 10.46 28.96 27.87
C ALA A 125 10.31 28.39 26.46
N VAL A 126 9.37 27.45 26.29
CA VAL A 126 9.10 26.82 25.00
C VAL A 126 8.44 27.82 24.04
N ALA A 127 7.48 28.62 24.51
CA ALA A 127 6.82 29.65 23.71
C ALA A 127 7.81 30.71 23.19
N ALA A 128 8.81 31.09 23.99
CA ALA A 128 9.83 32.05 23.58
C ALA A 128 10.66 31.60 22.36
N VAL A 129 10.77 30.30 22.13
CA VAL A 129 11.45 29.74 20.94
C VAL A 129 10.44 29.44 19.83
N THR A 130 9.37 28.70 20.17
CA THR A 130 8.43 28.15 19.19
C THR A 130 7.52 29.18 18.55
N SER A 131 7.33 30.35 19.16
CA SER A 131 6.56 31.47 18.57
C SER A 131 7.21 32.08 17.32
N GLN A 132 8.47 31.75 17.04
CA GLN A 132 9.18 32.18 15.82
C GLN A 132 9.33 31.05 14.80
N ILE A 133 8.83 29.86 15.10
CA ILE A 133 8.97 28.68 14.25
C ILE A 133 7.64 28.44 13.54
N PRO A 134 7.65 28.26 12.21
CA PRO A 134 6.45 27.89 11.47
C PRO A 134 5.84 26.60 12.01
N VAL A 135 4.51 26.52 12.07
CA VAL A 135 3.80 25.34 12.60
C VAL A 135 4.23 24.05 11.91
N GLU A 136 4.46 24.10 10.59
CA GLU A 136 4.91 22.96 9.80
C GLU A 136 6.29 22.45 10.19
N ASP A 137 7.19 23.34 10.59
CA ASP A 137 8.53 22.95 11.04
C ASP A 137 8.49 22.37 12.46
N LEU A 138 7.48 22.73 13.26
CA LEU A 138 7.21 22.07 14.53
C LEU A 138 6.70 20.63 14.32
N LEU A 139 5.85 20.41 13.30
CA LEU A 139 5.20 19.12 13.02
C LEU A 139 6.08 18.17 12.21
N SER A 140 6.85 18.70 11.26
CA SER A 140 7.67 17.89 10.37
C SER A 140 8.82 17.21 11.13
N PRO A 141 8.89 15.86 11.18
CA PRO A 141 9.95 15.16 11.88
C PRO A 141 11.33 15.34 11.22
N THR A 142 11.36 15.77 9.96
CA THR A 142 12.57 16.03 9.17
C THR A 142 12.96 17.50 9.14
N SER A 143 12.23 18.40 9.80
CA SER A 143 12.58 19.82 9.84
C SER A 143 13.92 20.04 10.53
N GLN A 144 14.60 21.14 10.18
CA GLN A 144 15.82 21.54 10.87
C GLN A 144 15.59 21.72 12.38
N PHE A 145 14.43 22.26 12.76
CA PHE A 145 14.04 22.42 14.16
C PHE A 145 13.95 21.07 14.90
N ASN A 146 13.31 20.06 14.30
CA ASN A 146 13.16 18.74 14.92
C ASN A 146 14.43 17.91 14.91
N THR A 147 15.28 18.07 13.89
CA THR A 147 16.58 17.39 13.81
C THR A 147 17.64 18.06 14.70
N GLN A 148 17.53 19.36 14.98
CA GLN A 148 18.46 20.14 15.81
C GLN A 148 17.76 20.77 17.02
N ARG A 149 17.25 19.95 17.95
CA ARG A 149 16.55 20.43 19.17
C ARG A 149 17.47 21.03 20.25
N GLU A 150 18.77 21.05 20.04
CA GLU A 150 19.75 21.51 21.02
C GLU A 150 19.60 23.00 21.40
N PRO A 151 19.39 23.94 20.46
CA PRO A 151 19.14 25.35 20.80
C PRO A 151 17.89 25.55 21.66
N LEU A 152 16.83 24.76 21.41
CA LEU A 152 15.63 24.77 22.25
C LEU A 152 15.95 24.26 23.65
N ARG A 153 16.66 23.13 23.77
CA ARG A 153 17.07 22.57 25.07
C ARG A 153 17.90 23.58 25.87
N GLN A 154 18.84 24.26 25.23
CA GLN A 154 19.68 25.27 25.88
C GLN A 154 18.87 26.48 26.32
N THR A 155 17.91 26.93 25.50
CA THR A 155 17.03 28.06 25.85
C THR A 155 16.12 27.71 27.01
N VAL A 156 15.50 26.52 27.00
CA VAL A 156 14.70 26.01 28.11
C VAL A 156 15.55 25.88 29.38
N ALA A 157 16.75 25.31 29.29
CA ALA A 157 17.65 25.18 30.43
C ALA A 157 18.04 26.55 31.00
N ARG A 158 18.38 27.53 30.15
CA ARG A 158 18.75 28.89 30.57
C ARG A 158 17.58 29.61 31.22
N HIS A 159 16.38 29.50 30.66
CA HIS A 159 15.18 30.11 31.20
C HIS A 159 14.80 29.50 32.57
N LEU A 160 14.80 28.17 32.68
CA LEU A 160 14.50 27.48 33.94
C LEU A 160 15.58 27.68 35.01
N ALA A 161 16.84 27.90 34.63
CA ALA A 161 17.92 28.26 35.55
C ALA A 161 17.65 29.59 36.26
N GLN A 162 17.05 30.58 35.59
CA GLN A 162 16.62 31.83 36.22
C GLN A 162 15.53 31.61 37.28
N SER A 163 14.78 30.50 37.18
CA SER A 163 13.78 30.07 38.16
C SER A 163 14.34 29.15 39.26
N GLY A 164 15.67 28.98 39.34
CA GLY A 164 16.33 28.16 40.36
C GLY A 164 16.40 26.66 40.03
N LEU A 165 16.11 26.26 38.78
CA LEU A 165 16.15 24.86 38.35
C LEU A 165 17.41 24.56 37.53
N LYS A 166 18.12 23.48 37.88
CA LYS A 166 19.21 22.94 37.08
C LYS A 166 18.68 21.86 36.14
N VAL A 167 18.42 22.20 34.88
CA VAL A 167 17.94 21.24 33.88
C VAL A 167 19.10 20.32 33.44
N THR A 168 18.88 19.01 33.47
CA THR A 168 19.86 18.01 33.01
C THR A 168 19.42 17.27 31.76
N ALA A 169 18.12 17.18 31.51
CA ALA A 169 17.58 16.74 30.23
C ALA A 169 16.23 17.40 29.96
N PHE A 170 15.98 17.75 28.70
CA PHE A 170 14.68 18.18 28.21
C PHE A 170 14.39 17.49 26.88
N GLU A 171 13.33 16.71 26.84
CA GLU A 171 12.94 15.91 25.68
C GLU A 171 11.51 16.25 25.30
N ILE A 172 11.27 16.52 24.02
CA ILE A 172 9.92 16.64 23.48
C ILE A 172 9.50 15.26 22.98
N ALA A 173 8.40 14.76 23.51
CA ALA A 173 7.79 13.50 23.07
C ALA A 173 7.02 13.70 21.76
N ARG A 174 6.15 14.72 21.69
CA ARG A 174 5.32 15.01 20.52
C ARG A 174 4.79 16.45 20.51
N PHE A 175 4.47 16.93 19.32
CA PHE A 175 3.64 18.10 19.06
C PHE A 175 2.27 17.63 18.55
N GLU A 176 1.19 18.23 19.05
CA GLU A 176 -0.17 18.00 18.58
C GLU A 176 -0.82 19.34 18.27
N VAL A 177 -1.19 19.55 17.02
CA VAL A 177 -1.79 20.80 16.56
C VAL A 177 -3.30 20.78 16.74
N ASP A 178 -3.90 21.96 16.98
CA ASP A 178 -5.32 22.16 16.76
C ASP A 178 -5.61 22.07 15.26
N ARG A 179 -6.16 20.93 14.84
CA ARG A 179 -6.36 20.58 13.42
C ARG A 179 -7.32 21.54 12.72
N ASP A 180 -8.37 21.96 13.40
CA ASP A 180 -9.36 22.90 12.86
C ASP A 180 -8.74 24.28 12.64
N ALA A 181 -7.94 24.76 13.61
CA ALA A 181 -7.21 26.01 13.48
C ALA A 181 -6.18 25.94 12.33
N LEU A 182 -5.44 24.84 12.24
CA LEU A 182 -4.46 24.61 11.17
C LEU A 182 -5.14 24.55 9.79
N LEU A 183 -6.25 23.81 9.67
CA LEU A 183 -7.01 23.70 8.43
C LEU A 183 -7.61 25.05 8.01
N LYS A 184 -8.16 25.80 8.97
CA LYS A 184 -8.68 27.16 8.74
C LYS A 184 -7.60 28.09 8.21
N MET A 185 -6.40 28.04 8.80
CA MET A 185 -5.22 28.79 8.34
C MET A 185 -4.85 28.41 6.91
N LYS A 186 -4.72 27.11 6.59
CA LYS A 186 -4.37 26.65 5.25
C LYS A 186 -5.42 27.00 4.19
N ARG A 187 -6.70 26.88 4.50
CA ARG A 187 -7.78 27.36 3.62
C ARG A 187 -7.67 28.87 3.37
N ALA A 188 -7.22 29.67 4.34
CA ALA A 188 -7.01 31.11 4.15
C ALA A 188 -5.75 31.45 3.34
N GLU A 189 -4.68 30.66 3.44
CA GLU A 189 -3.52 30.73 2.55
C GLU A 189 -3.93 30.44 1.10
N LEU A 190 -4.66 29.35 0.87
CA LEU A 190 -5.08 28.95 -0.48
C LEU A 190 -5.94 30.01 -1.15
N ARG A 191 -6.92 30.60 -0.46
CA ARG A 191 -7.78 31.67 -1.02
C ARG A 191 -7.00 32.89 -1.57
N ARG A 192 -5.74 33.07 -1.17
CA ARG A 192 -4.89 34.18 -1.66
C ARG A 192 -4.13 33.83 -2.94
N ASP A 193 -4.07 32.57 -3.34
CA ASP A 193 -3.45 32.12 -4.60
C ASP A 193 -4.52 31.91 -5.67
N ALA A 194 -4.46 32.68 -6.75
CA ALA A 194 -5.43 32.56 -7.85
C ALA A 194 -5.42 31.14 -8.49
N ARG A 195 -4.31 30.39 -8.40
CA ARG A 195 -4.21 29.00 -8.87
C ARG A 195 -4.96 28.01 -7.99
N SER A 196 -5.48 28.43 -6.82
CA SER A 196 -6.29 27.58 -5.95
C SER A 196 -7.73 27.42 -6.42
N ALA A 197 -8.13 28.10 -7.51
CA ALA A 197 -9.45 27.92 -8.11
C ALA A 197 -9.59 26.44 -8.53
N PRO A 198 -10.49 25.67 -7.92
CA PRO A 198 -10.63 24.26 -8.25
C PRO A 198 -11.24 24.09 -9.65
N THR A 199 -10.77 23.08 -10.35
CA THR A 199 -11.46 22.50 -11.51
C THR A 199 -12.20 21.25 -11.08
N ARG A 200 -13.16 20.81 -11.89
CA ARG A 200 -13.90 19.56 -11.66
C ARG A 200 -13.20 18.41 -12.35
N VAL A 201 -13.10 17.29 -11.65
CA VAL A 201 -12.43 16.09 -12.13
C VAL A 201 -13.32 14.87 -11.91
N ALA A 202 -13.47 14.05 -12.94
CA ALA A 202 -14.13 12.76 -12.88
C ALA A 202 -13.14 11.66 -13.26
N ILE A 203 -12.96 10.68 -12.38
CA ILE A 203 -12.03 9.57 -12.54
C ILE A 203 -12.84 8.28 -12.66
N PHE A 204 -12.66 7.59 -13.78
CA PHE A 204 -13.17 6.24 -14.02
C PHE A 204 -11.99 5.26 -13.96
N ALA A 205 -11.90 4.55 -12.84
CA ALA A 205 -10.93 3.50 -12.63
C ALA A 205 -11.44 2.19 -13.27
N LEU A 206 -10.72 1.67 -14.25
CA LEU A 206 -10.98 0.38 -14.88
C LEU A 206 -9.97 -0.61 -14.33
N ASP A 207 -10.37 -1.52 -13.46
CA ASP A 207 -9.43 -2.42 -12.80
C ASP A 207 -8.87 -3.45 -13.81
N GLY A 208 -7.55 -3.64 -13.86
CA GLY A 208 -6.90 -4.58 -14.80
C GLY A 208 -7.13 -4.29 -16.30
N ALA A 209 -7.40 -3.05 -16.72
CA ALA A 209 -7.53 -2.71 -18.14
C ALA A 209 -6.15 -2.46 -18.79
N ASP A 210 -5.98 -2.95 -20.01
CA ASP A 210 -4.70 -2.91 -20.72
C ASP A 210 -4.83 -2.28 -22.11
N TRP A 211 -3.78 -1.60 -22.57
CA TRP A 211 -3.75 -0.96 -23.88
C TRP A 211 -3.93 -1.93 -25.04
N ASP A 212 -3.46 -3.18 -24.95
CA ASP A 212 -3.58 -4.16 -26.03
C ASP A 212 -5.06 -4.49 -26.29
N LEU A 213 -5.82 -4.77 -25.23
CA LEU A 213 -7.27 -5.01 -25.32
C LEU A 213 -8.03 -3.73 -25.72
N LEU A 214 -7.74 -2.58 -25.08
CA LEU A 214 -8.45 -1.34 -25.39
C LEU A 214 -8.23 -0.92 -26.86
N THR A 215 -7.03 -1.09 -27.39
CA THR A 215 -6.74 -0.79 -28.81
C THR A 215 -7.52 -1.72 -29.73
N GLU A 216 -7.50 -3.03 -29.46
CA GLU A 216 -8.28 -4.03 -30.21
C GLU A 216 -9.78 -3.65 -30.24
N LEU A 217 -10.38 -3.42 -29.07
CA LEU A 217 -11.80 -3.09 -28.97
C LEU A 217 -12.14 -1.73 -29.59
N ALA A 218 -11.22 -0.76 -29.53
CA ALA A 218 -11.41 0.54 -30.15
C ALA A 218 -11.37 0.45 -31.68
N ASP A 219 -10.51 -0.39 -32.24
CA ASP A 219 -10.41 -0.63 -33.67
C ASP A 219 -11.63 -1.38 -34.21
N ASP A 220 -12.16 -2.32 -33.44
CA ASP A 220 -13.43 -3.01 -33.71
C ASP A 220 -14.68 -2.12 -33.51
N GLY A 221 -14.51 -0.88 -33.05
CA GLY A 221 -15.61 0.07 -32.82
C GLY A 221 -16.49 -0.26 -31.60
N ARG A 222 -15.98 -1.10 -30.68
CA ARG A 222 -16.73 -1.63 -29.53
C ARG A 222 -16.67 -0.75 -28.28
N ILE A 223 -15.72 0.18 -28.22
CA ILE A 223 -15.56 1.17 -27.13
C ILE A 223 -15.41 2.62 -27.67
N PRO A 224 -16.44 3.15 -28.36
CA PRO A 224 -16.35 4.44 -29.04
C PRO A 224 -16.11 5.64 -28.12
N ASN A 225 -16.60 5.62 -26.87
CA ASN A 225 -16.43 6.75 -25.94
C ASN A 225 -14.99 6.83 -25.43
N ILE A 226 -14.43 5.71 -24.97
CA ILE A 226 -13.02 5.61 -24.52
C ILE A 226 -12.09 5.98 -25.68
N LYS A 227 -12.37 5.48 -26.89
CA LYS A 227 -11.61 5.84 -28.10
C LYS A 227 -11.62 7.35 -28.36
N ALA A 228 -12.80 7.98 -28.30
CA ALA A 228 -12.93 9.42 -28.51
C ALA A 228 -12.14 10.23 -27.46
N LEU A 229 -12.20 9.83 -26.19
CA LEU A 229 -11.42 10.47 -25.11
C LEU A 229 -9.90 10.29 -25.32
N ALA A 230 -9.45 9.10 -25.72
CA ALA A 230 -8.03 8.84 -25.99
C ALA A 230 -7.50 9.64 -27.20
N GLN A 231 -8.32 9.77 -28.24
CA GLN A 231 -7.96 10.53 -29.46
C GLN A 231 -7.99 12.05 -29.24
N GLY A 232 -8.99 12.55 -28.50
CA GLY A 232 -9.16 13.98 -28.22
C GLY A 232 -8.35 14.49 -27.02
N GLY A 233 -7.81 13.58 -26.22
CA GLY A 233 -7.15 13.88 -24.96
C GLY A 233 -5.65 13.56 -24.95
N THR A 234 -5.09 13.38 -23.76
CA THR A 234 -3.71 12.97 -23.54
C THR A 234 -3.67 11.54 -23.01
N THR A 235 -2.75 10.72 -23.52
CA THR A 235 -2.62 9.30 -23.14
C THR A 235 -1.24 8.99 -22.54
N ALA A 236 -1.20 8.05 -21.59
CA ALA A 236 0.04 7.59 -20.98
C ALA A 236 -0.03 6.12 -20.54
N SER A 237 1.14 5.50 -20.45
CA SER A 237 1.35 4.24 -19.74
C SER A 237 1.50 4.52 -18.24
N LEU A 238 0.66 3.89 -17.43
CA LEU A 238 0.66 4.04 -15.98
C LEU A 238 1.50 2.93 -15.33
N GLN A 239 2.72 3.27 -14.91
CA GLN A 239 3.66 2.37 -14.25
C GLN A 239 3.18 2.03 -12.84
N THR A 240 3.02 0.72 -12.59
CA THR A 240 2.49 0.19 -11.33
C THR A 240 3.58 -0.16 -10.31
N ILE A 241 3.14 -0.59 -9.13
CA ILE A 241 3.98 -1.13 -8.06
C ILE A 241 3.78 -2.65 -7.96
N GLN A 242 4.78 -3.35 -7.44
CA GLN A 242 4.72 -4.79 -7.21
C GLN A 242 4.73 -5.12 -5.70
N PRO A 243 3.92 -6.10 -5.24
CA PRO A 243 2.99 -6.91 -6.03
C PRO A 243 1.74 -6.11 -6.45
N THR A 244 1.14 -6.49 -7.59
CA THR A 244 0.02 -5.76 -8.20
C THR A 244 -1.33 -6.16 -7.58
N VAL A 245 -1.47 -5.94 -6.26
CA VAL A 245 -2.69 -6.21 -5.51
C VAL A 245 -3.63 -5.01 -5.59
N SER A 246 -4.88 -5.19 -6.06
CA SER A 246 -5.81 -4.08 -6.35
C SER A 246 -5.97 -3.12 -5.18
N SER A 247 -6.25 -3.63 -3.98
CA SER A 247 -6.40 -2.81 -2.77
C SER A 247 -5.13 -2.00 -2.43
N MET A 248 -3.94 -2.56 -2.67
CA MET A 248 -2.66 -1.91 -2.44
C MET A 248 -2.42 -0.80 -3.48
N VAL A 249 -2.52 -1.14 -4.76
CA VAL A 249 -2.20 -0.21 -5.86
C VAL A 249 -3.21 0.94 -5.91
N TRP A 250 -4.51 0.67 -5.81
CA TRP A 250 -5.54 1.71 -5.82
C TRP A 250 -5.49 2.60 -4.57
N THR A 251 -5.00 2.09 -3.43
CA THR A 251 -4.70 2.95 -2.27
C THR A 251 -3.47 3.82 -2.53
N THR A 252 -2.44 3.32 -3.20
CA THR A 252 -1.29 4.14 -3.65
C THR A 252 -1.76 5.26 -4.59
N VAL A 253 -2.60 4.95 -5.58
CA VAL A 253 -3.21 5.93 -6.49
C VAL A 253 -3.99 7.01 -5.72
N ALA A 254 -4.81 6.60 -4.75
CA ALA A 254 -5.65 7.50 -3.98
C ALA A 254 -4.89 8.32 -2.93
N THR A 255 -3.68 7.94 -2.54
CA THR A 255 -2.91 8.63 -1.47
C THR A 255 -1.64 9.31 -1.98
N GLY A 256 -1.10 8.91 -3.13
CA GLY A 256 0.22 9.34 -3.61
C GLY A 256 1.39 8.82 -2.77
N LEU A 257 1.12 7.85 -1.89
CA LEU A 257 2.09 7.31 -0.92
C LEU A 257 2.37 5.85 -1.21
N SER A 258 3.51 5.36 -0.74
CA SER A 258 3.87 3.94 -0.83
C SER A 258 3.11 3.07 0.18
N PRO A 259 3.01 1.75 -0.05
CA PRO A 259 2.24 0.88 0.83
C PRO A 259 2.73 0.83 2.29
N ASP A 260 4.00 1.09 2.57
CA ASP A 260 4.52 1.20 3.94
C ASP A 260 4.06 2.49 4.65
N ARG A 261 3.76 3.52 3.87
CA ARG A 261 3.29 4.82 4.35
C ARG A 261 1.77 4.85 4.51
N HIS A 262 1.02 4.33 3.55
CA HIS A 262 -0.45 4.25 3.67
C HIS A 262 -0.94 2.99 4.39
N GLY A 263 -0.12 1.96 4.58
CA GLY A 263 -0.41 0.80 5.46
C GLY A 263 -1.29 -0.31 4.87
N VAL A 264 -1.69 -0.21 3.59
CA VAL A 264 -2.54 -1.23 2.93
C VAL A 264 -1.66 -2.06 2.01
N ILE A 265 -1.55 -3.36 2.28
CA ILE A 265 -0.61 -4.24 1.57
C ILE A 265 -1.23 -5.55 1.07
N ASP A 266 -2.53 -5.77 1.30
CA ASP A 266 -3.27 -6.98 0.90
C ASP A 266 -4.78 -6.69 0.83
N PHE A 267 -5.59 -7.63 0.37
CA PHE A 267 -7.07 -7.57 0.38
C PHE A 267 -7.67 -7.80 1.77
N VAL A 268 -6.89 -8.37 2.70
CA VAL A 268 -7.29 -8.65 4.07
C VAL A 268 -6.26 -8.13 5.07
N ASN A 269 -6.72 -7.73 6.25
CA ASN A 269 -5.85 -7.33 7.35
C ASN A 269 -5.29 -8.57 8.10
N PRO A 270 -4.35 -8.39 9.07
CA PRO A 270 -3.81 -9.51 9.85
C PRO A 270 -4.82 -10.32 10.66
N ALA A 271 -6.04 -9.79 10.86
CA ALA A 271 -7.17 -10.45 11.51
C ALA A 271 -8.15 -11.10 10.50
N HIS A 272 -7.77 -11.18 9.22
CA HIS A 272 -8.54 -11.80 8.13
C HIS A 272 -9.85 -11.10 7.78
N ALA A 273 -10.03 -9.87 8.23
CA ALA A 273 -11.13 -9.03 7.80
C ALA A 273 -10.76 -8.28 6.51
N PRO A 274 -11.75 -7.89 5.69
CA PRO A 274 -11.52 -7.02 4.53
C PRO A 274 -10.70 -5.78 4.90
N VAL A 275 -9.86 -5.31 3.98
CA VAL A 275 -9.18 -4.01 4.19
C VAL A 275 -10.15 -2.87 4.03
N GLU A 276 -10.45 -2.21 5.14
CA GLU A 276 -11.30 -1.01 5.20
C GLU A 276 -10.46 0.27 5.21
N SER A 277 -11.13 1.42 5.16
CA SER A 277 -10.54 2.75 5.24
C SER A 277 -9.76 2.98 6.53
N THR A 278 -10.15 2.29 7.60
CA THR A 278 -9.51 2.30 8.93
C THR A 278 -8.12 1.67 8.90
N ALA A 279 -7.83 0.80 7.92
CA ALA A 279 -6.51 0.22 7.72
C ALA A 279 -5.53 1.21 7.07
N ARG A 280 -6.04 2.26 6.37
CA ARG A 280 -5.17 3.30 5.82
C ARG A 280 -4.56 4.13 6.95
N ARG A 281 -3.29 4.49 6.81
CA ARG A 281 -2.54 5.39 7.71
C ARG A 281 -2.40 6.82 7.18
N ALA A 282 -2.86 7.08 5.95
CA ALA A 282 -2.81 8.40 5.33
C ALA A 282 -4.14 8.78 4.64
N PRO A 283 -4.51 10.08 4.61
CA PRO A 283 -5.67 10.59 3.87
C PRO A 283 -5.62 10.24 2.39
N ALA A 284 -6.76 9.82 1.84
CA ALA A 284 -6.95 9.65 0.40
C ALA A 284 -7.42 10.97 -0.25
N LEU A 285 -7.44 11.02 -1.58
CA LEU A 285 -7.83 12.20 -2.36
C LEU A 285 -9.20 12.76 -1.95
N TRP A 286 -10.18 11.90 -1.68
CA TRP A 286 -11.51 12.34 -1.23
C TRP A 286 -11.50 12.90 0.19
N ASP A 287 -10.70 12.33 1.10
CA ASP A 287 -10.52 12.86 2.47
C ASP A 287 -9.94 14.29 2.38
N ILE A 288 -8.95 14.46 1.50
CA ILE A 288 -8.26 15.73 1.25
C ILE A 288 -9.20 16.75 0.59
N ALA A 289 -9.92 16.34 -0.45
CA ALA A 289 -10.86 17.19 -1.16
C ALA A 289 -11.93 17.73 -0.20
N ASP A 290 -12.60 16.86 0.56
CA ASP A 290 -13.61 17.21 1.56
C ASP A 290 -13.05 18.14 2.65
N GLY A 291 -11.88 17.77 3.19
CA GLY A 291 -11.14 18.55 4.17
C GLY A 291 -10.82 19.96 3.68
N PHE A 292 -10.77 20.21 2.38
CA PHE A 292 -10.54 21.54 1.80
C PHE A 292 -11.79 22.14 1.12
N GLY A 293 -12.97 21.59 1.37
CA GLY A 293 -14.25 22.12 0.85
C GLY A 293 -14.45 21.85 -0.63
N ARG A 294 -13.85 20.78 -1.16
CA ARG A 294 -14.09 20.24 -2.50
C ARG A 294 -14.82 18.90 -2.32
N GLU A 295 -16.14 18.95 -2.25
CA GLU A 295 -16.95 17.74 -2.03
C GLU A 295 -16.65 16.68 -3.08
N ALA A 296 -16.56 15.42 -2.66
CA ALA A 296 -16.29 14.29 -3.54
C ALA A 296 -17.51 13.35 -3.63
N LEU A 297 -17.63 12.63 -4.74
CA LEU A 297 -18.46 11.44 -4.87
C LEU A 297 -17.52 10.27 -5.14
N VAL A 298 -17.52 9.27 -4.27
CA VAL A 298 -16.69 8.08 -4.38
C VAL A 298 -17.57 6.84 -4.41
N ALA A 299 -17.42 6.03 -5.44
CA ALA A 299 -18.19 4.81 -5.65
C ALA A 299 -17.25 3.60 -5.83
N SER A 300 -17.44 2.59 -4.99
CA SER A 300 -16.77 1.28 -5.10
C SER A 300 -15.26 1.36 -5.18
N TRP A 301 -14.65 2.35 -4.54
CA TRP A 301 -13.21 2.51 -4.58
C TRP A 301 -12.56 1.70 -3.47
N TRP A 302 -11.56 0.89 -3.81
CA TRP A 302 -10.85 0.06 -2.85
C TRP A 302 -10.46 0.82 -1.57
N THR A 303 -10.79 0.21 -0.44
CA THR A 303 -10.61 0.71 0.93
C THR A 303 -11.44 1.94 1.27
N ALA A 304 -12.26 2.55 0.41
CA ALA A 304 -12.94 3.82 0.71
C ALA A 304 -13.90 3.74 1.92
N TRP A 305 -14.47 2.56 2.19
CA TRP A 305 -15.40 2.32 3.29
C TRP A 305 -14.73 1.92 4.62
N PRO A 306 -15.22 2.38 5.79
CA PRO A 306 -16.23 3.41 5.99
C PRO A 306 -15.72 4.84 5.68
N PRO A 307 -16.60 5.78 5.34
CA PRO A 307 -16.18 7.13 4.96
C PRO A 307 -15.73 7.94 6.16
N ALA A 308 -14.60 8.62 5.99
CA ALA A 308 -14.11 9.60 6.97
C ALA A 308 -14.50 11.04 6.59
N ALA A 309 -14.76 11.31 5.31
CA ALA A 309 -15.17 12.61 4.82
C ALA A 309 -16.65 12.89 5.15
N LYS A 310 -16.94 14.16 5.46
CA LYS A 310 -18.21 14.59 6.05
C LYS A 310 -19.25 15.08 5.04
N TYR A 311 -18.81 15.60 3.90
CA TYR A 311 -19.70 16.16 2.89
C TYR A 311 -19.70 15.37 1.59
N SER A 312 -18.75 14.46 1.45
CA SER A 312 -18.59 13.62 0.28
C SER A 312 -19.57 12.45 0.30
N ILE A 313 -20.04 12.04 -0.87
CA ILE A 313 -20.96 10.91 -1.04
C ILE A 313 -20.13 9.64 -1.20
N PHE A 314 -20.40 8.63 -0.39
CA PHE A 314 -19.71 7.34 -0.49
C PHE A 314 -20.71 6.22 -0.58
N PHE A 315 -20.40 5.23 -1.39
CA PHE A 315 -20.98 3.91 -1.26
C PHE A 315 -20.02 2.84 -1.77
N ASP A 316 -20.03 1.71 -1.08
CA ASP A 316 -19.17 0.56 -1.34
C ASP A 316 -19.97 -0.70 -0.98
N GLU A 317 -19.94 -1.69 -1.88
CA GLU A 317 -20.75 -2.91 -1.86
C GLU A 317 -22.28 -2.70 -1.96
N PRO A 318 -23.07 -3.73 -2.35
CA PRO A 318 -24.52 -3.62 -2.32
C PRO A 318 -25.01 -3.32 -0.91
N VAL A 319 -25.88 -2.33 -0.76
CA VAL A 319 -26.42 -1.87 0.54
C VAL A 319 -27.07 -2.98 1.36
N GLU A 320 -27.57 -4.02 0.67
CA GLU A 320 -28.10 -5.24 1.28
C GLU A 320 -27.04 -6.01 2.10
N LEU A 321 -25.75 -5.82 1.78
CA LEU A 321 -24.61 -6.53 2.35
C LEU A 321 -23.95 -5.77 3.49
N VAL A 322 -24.02 -4.44 3.45
CA VAL A 322 -23.38 -3.56 4.43
C VAL A 322 -24.42 -2.54 4.89
N PRO A 323 -25.12 -2.79 6.02
CA PRO A 323 -25.94 -1.77 6.65
C PRO A 323 -25.10 -0.50 6.85
N ASP A 324 -25.64 0.64 6.46
CA ASP A 324 -24.98 1.95 6.44
C ASP A 324 -23.95 2.19 5.34
N ALA A 325 -23.76 1.32 4.33
CA ALA A 325 -22.79 1.52 3.24
C ALA A 325 -22.89 2.85 2.48
N ILE A 326 -23.95 3.63 2.67
CA ILE A 326 -24.13 4.92 2.02
C ILE A 326 -23.92 6.05 3.02
N TYR A 327 -23.11 7.01 2.59
CA TYR A 327 -22.92 8.26 3.30
C TYR A 327 -23.18 9.47 2.39
N PRO A 328 -23.82 10.54 2.89
CA PRO A 328 -24.42 10.63 4.21
C PRO A 328 -25.66 9.71 4.37
N PRO A 329 -26.00 9.27 5.60
CA PRO A 329 -27.01 8.21 5.82
C PRO A 329 -28.42 8.55 5.31
N ASP A 330 -28.74 9.83 5.14
CA ASP A 330 -30.02 10.28 4.58
C ASP A 330 -30.18 9.95 3.08
N LEU A 331 -29.09 9.62 2.38
CA LEU A 331 -29.13 9.14 1.01
C LEU A 331 -29.40 7.63 0.91
N ALA A 332 -29.38 6.89 2.03
CA ALA A 332 -29.45 5.43 2.05
C ALA A 332 -30.68 4.90 1.31
N ALA A 333 -31.88 5.32 1.72
CA ALA A 333 -33.14 4.87 1.12
C ALA A 333 -33.24 5.18 -0.39
N ARG A 334 -32.68 6.31 -0.83
CA ARG A 334 -32.65 6.68 -2.25
C ARG A 334 -31.76 5.74 -3.04
N ALA A 335 -30.56 5.48 -2.55
CA ALA A 335 -29.63 4.57 -3.20
C ALA A 335 -30.10 3.11 -3.16
N GLU A 336 -30.69 2.64 -2.06
CA GLU A 336 -31.34 1.31 -1.97
C GLU A 336 -32.38 1.11 -3.08
N SER A 337 -33.20 2.14 -3.36
CA SER A 337 -34.22 2.07 -4.43
C SER A 337 -33.64 1.94 -5.85
N LEU A 338 -32.34 2.19 -6.01
CA LEU A 338 -31.63 2.20 -7.30
C LEU A 338 -30.76 0.96 -7.52
N VAL A 339 -30.53 0.15 -6.48
CA VAL A 339 -29.78 -1.11 -6.55
C VAL A 339 -30.42 -2.05 -7.57
N VAL A 340 -29.59 -2.85 -8.24
CA VAL A 340 -30.00 -3.96 -9.11
C VAL A 340 -29.79 -5.26 -8.34
N PRO A 341 -30.85 -5.90 -7.82
CA PRO A 341 -30.72 -7.19 -7.15
C PRO A 341 -30.23 -8.25 -8.14
N VAL A 342 -29.33 -9.14 -7.70
CA VAL A 342 -28.71 -10.16 -8.57
C VAL A 342 -29.74 -11.10 -9.18
N GLU A 343 -30.86 -11.33 -8.50
CA GLU A 343 -32.00 -12.13 -8.94
C GLU A 343 -32.65 -11.56 -10.20
N THR A 344 -32.57 -10.24 -10.40
CA THR A 344 -33.10 -9.56 -11.59
C THR A 344 -32.19 -9.70 -12.82
N VAL A 345 -30.92 -10.08 -12.62
CA VAL A 345 -29.97 -10.38 -13.71
C VAL A 345 -30.24 -11.80 -14.23
N GLY A 346 -31.24 -11.92 -15.08
CA GLY A 346 -31.69 -13.19 -15.66
C GLY A 346 -30.94 -13.60 -16.93
N SER A 347 -31.36 -14.73 -17.50
CA SER A 347 -30.81 -15.29 -18.74
C SER A 347 -30.80 -14.31 -19.91
N GLN A 348 -31.86 -13.49 -20.06
CA GLN A 348 -31.94 -12.49 -21.13
C GLN A 348 -30.79 -11.47 -21.05
N GLN A 349 -30.48 -10.99 -19.84
CA GLN A 349 -29.38 -10.06 -19.60
C GLN A 349 -28.04 -10.75 -19.87
N ILE A 350 -27.83 -11.96 -19.34
CA ILE A 350 -26.57 -12.69 -19.47
C ILE A 350 -26.24 -13.06 -20.92
N ARG A 351 -27.24 -13.45 -21.70
CA ARG A 351 -27.07 -13.82 -23.11
C ARG A 351 -26.67 -12.65 -24.03
N ARG A 352 -26.67 -11.41 -23.53
CA ARG A 352 -26.05 -10.26 -24.21
C ARG A 352 -24.53 -10.28 -24.17
N PHE A 353 -23.96 -11.00 -23.20
CA PHE A 353 -22.52 -11.04 -22.95
C PHE A 353 -21.89 -12.37 -23.38
N MET A 354 -22.63 -13.47 -23.30
CA MET A 354 -22.13 -14.82 -23.58
C MET A 354 -23.13 -15.69 -24.35
N ASN A 355 -22.60 -16.69 -25.06
CA ASN A 355 -23.35 -17.60 -25.94
C ASN A 355 -23.81 -18.86 -25.20
N ILE A 356 -24.74 -18.69 -24.25
CA ILE A 356 -25.33 -19.80 -23.49
C ILE A 356 -26.81 -20.00 -23.83
N ALA A 357 -27.29 -21.25 -23.73
CA ALA A 357 -28.70 -21.59 -23.79
C ALA A 357 -29.39 -21.36 -22.45
N GLN A 358 -30.73 -21.23 -22.46
CA GLN A 358 -31.53 -21.12 -21.22
C GLN A 358 -31.24 -22.27 -20.25
N SER A 359 -31.12 -23.51 -20.75
CA SER A 359 -30.83 -24.69 -19.93
C SER A 359 -29.42 -24.69 -19.32
N GLU A 360 -28.45 -24.00 -19.95
CA GLU A 360 -27.10 -23.82 -19.42
C GLU A 360 -27.10 -22.74 -18.32
N PHE A 361 -27.86 -21.65 -18.52
CA PHE A 361 -28.11 -20.65 -17.47
C PHE A 361 -28.80 -21.27 -16.25
N ASP A 362 -29.91 -21.99 -16.45
CA ASP A 362 -30.65 -22.64 -15.36
C ASP A 362 -29.77 -23.62 -14.60
N ARG A 363 -28.92 -24.36 -15.31
CA ARG A 363 -27.94 -25.26 -14.69
C ARG A 363 -26.95 -24.49 -13.84
N ALA A 364 -26.37 -23.41 -14.34
CA ALA A 364 -25.42 -22.59 -13.60
C ALA A 364 -26.05 -22.03 -12.30
N VAL A 365 -27.24 -21.44 -12.41
CA VAL A 365 -27.90 -20.77 -11.28
C VAL A 365 -28.45 -21.75 -10.25
N PHE A 366 -29.10 -22.84 -10.67
CA PHE A 366 -29.79 -23.75 -9.74
C PHE A 366 -28.95 -24.97 -9.33
N LYS A 367 -27.89 -25.30 -10.08
CA LYS A 367 -27.06 -26.50 -9.85
C LYS A 367 -25.55 -26.25 -9.82
N GLY A 368 -25.07 -25.13 -10.37
CA GLY A 368 -23.64 -24.79 -10.46
C GLY A 368 -23.05 -24.23 -9.17
N GLY A 369 -23.90 -23.68 -8.29
CA GLY A 369 -23.49 -23.09 -7.02
C GLY A 369 -22.77 -21.74 -7.18
N ASP A 370 -22.20 -21.23 -6.09
CA ASP A 370 -21.58 -19.89 -6.03
C ASP A 370 -20.31 -19.77 -6.88
N ALA A 371 -19.69 -20.89 -7.24
CA ALA A 371 -18.42 -20.91 -7.97
C ALA A 371 -18.56 -21.06 -9.49
N ASP A 372 -19.79 -21.15 -10.02
CA ASP A 372 -20.03 -21.24 -11.47
C ASP A 372 -19.75 -19.88 -12.14
N PRO A 373 -18.96 -19.84 -13.24
CA PRO A 373 -18.55 -18.57 -13.88
C PRO A 373 -19.74 -17.74 -14.36
N VAL A 374 -20.85 -18.35 -14.77
CA VAL A 374 -22.06 -17.62 -15.18
C VAL A 374 -22.70 -16.97 -13.96
N ASN A 375 -22.76 -17.68 -12.83
CA ASN A 375 -23.35 -17.14 -11.60
C ASN A 375 -22.49 -16.02 -10.98
N ILE A 376 -21.16 -16.17 -11.02
CA ILE A 376 -20.23 -15.10 -10.60
C ILE A 376 -20.41 -13.86 -11.48
N PHE A 377 -20.46 -14.05 -12.81
CA PHE A 377 -20.65 -12.95 -13.75
C PHE A 377 -21.99 -12.21 -13.55
N ARG A 378 -23.06 -12.91 -13.13
CA ARG A 378 -24.32 -12.25 -12.74
C ARG A 378 -24.12 -11.29 -11.57
N GLY A 379 -23.38 -11.70 -10.56
CA GLY A 379 -23.01 -10.85 -9.42
C GLY A 379 -22.20 -9.64 -9.84
N VAL A 380 -21.16 -9.85 -10.68
CA VAL A 380 -20.33 -8.77 -11.22
C VAL A 380 -21.16 -7.75 -11.99
N LEU A 381 -22.08 -8.19 -12.87
CA LEU A 381 -22.98 -7.29 -13.59
C LEU A 381 -23.95 -6.55 -12.67
N ALA A 382 -24.56 -7.25 -11.71
CA ALA A 382 -25.47 -6.63 -10.74
C ALA A 382 -24.78 -5.52 -9.95
N LYS A 383 -23.55 -5.77 -9.46
CA LYS A 383 -22.72 -4.77 -8.78
C LYS A 383 -22.37 -3.61 -9.71
N THR A 384 -21.83 -3.89 -10.90
CA THR A 384 -21.48 -2.88 -11.91
C THR A 384 -22.65 -1.92 -12.20
N TRP A 385 -23.86 -2.47 -12.42
CA TRP A 385 -25.04 -1.67 -12.70
C TRP A 385 -25.59 -0.94 -11.47
N SER A 386 -25.54 -1.56 -10.29
CA SER A 386 -25.93 -0.90 -9.04
C SER A 386 -25.04 0.29 -8.77
N ASP A 387 -23.73 0.11 -8.83
CA ASP A 387 -22.74 1.13 -8.53
C ASP A 387 -22.89 2.33 -9.47
N HIS A 388 -23.01 2.04 -10.77
CA HIS A 388 -23.25 3.06 -11.78
C HIS A 388 -24.57 3.81 -11.53
N ARG A 389 -25.69 3.08 -11.38
CA ARG A 389 -27.02 3.68 -11.21
C ARG A 389 -27.11 4.52 -9.94
N VAL A 390 -26.54 4.05 -8.84
CA VAL A 390 -26.53 4.78 -7.57
C VAL A 390 -25.69 6.05 -7.72
N ALA A 391 -24.43 5.97 -8.17
CA ALA A 391 -23.58 7.16 -8.31
C ALA A 391 -24.18 8.20 -9.23
N ILE A 392 -24.64 7.80 -10.42
CA ILE A 392 -25.10 8.75 -11.44
C ILE A 392 -26.38 9.47 -11.02
N ASN A 393 -27.29 8.78 -10.32
CA ASN A 393 -28.53 9.38 -9.83
C ASN A 393 -28.28 10.24 -8.59
N LEU A 394 -27.45 9.80 -7.63
CA LEU A 394 -27.11 10.62 -6.47
C LEU A 394 -26.36 11.89 -6.88
N TYR A 395 -25.43 11.80 -7.84
CA TYR A 395 -24.77 12.98 -8.41
C TYR A 395 -25.77 13.98 -8.99
N ASN A 396 -26.73 13.49 -9.79
CA ASN A 396 -27.76 14.34 -10.38
C ASN A 396 -28.69 14.94 -9.32
N ASP A 397 -29.13 14.15 -8.34
CA ASP A 397 -29.98 14.60 -7.23
C ASP A 397 -29.29 15.72 -6.43
N GLU A 398 -27.99 15.58 -6.16
CA GLU A 398 -27.21 16.60 -5.45
C GLU A 398 -26.99 17.87 -6.25
N ARG A 399 -26.72 17.75 -7.55
CA ARG A 399 -26.64 18.91 -8.44
C ARG A 399 -27.94 19.71 -8.50
N GLN A 400 -29.07 19.02 -8.49
CA GLN A 400 -30.39 19.68 -8.42
C GLN A 400 -30.60 20.40 -7.08
N ARG A 401 -29.96 19.95 -5.99
CA ARG A 401 -29.96 20.60 -4.67
C ARG A 401 -28.95 21.75 -4.56
N GLY A 402 -28.17 22.02 -5.61
CA GLY A 402 -27.14 23.07 -5.63
C GLY A 402 -25.81 22.65 -5.01
N ARG A 403 -25.62 21.35 -4.71
CA ARG A 403 -24.33 20.77 -4.35
C ARG A 403 -23.71 20.14 -5.60
N ASP A 404 -22.49 20.51 -5.93
CA ASP A 404 -21.83 20.03 -7.15
C ASP A 404 -20.46 19.44 -6.79
N PRO A 405 -20.39 18.11 -6.59
CA PRO A 405 -19.13 17.44 -6.28
C PRO A 405 -18.05 17.79 -7.30
N LEU A 406 -16.88 18.21 -6.80
CA LEU A 406 -15.75 18.62 -7.62
C LEU A 406 -14.82 17.46 -7.96
N LEU A 407 -14.85 16.39 -7.16
CA LEU A 407 -14.12 15.16 -7.38
C LEU A 407 -15.12 14.01 -7.51
N ILE A 408 -15.21 13.39 -8.68
CA ILE A 408 -15.96 12.16 -8.89
C ILE A 408 -14.95 11.03 -9.08
N MET A 409 -15.03 9.97 -8.29
CA MET A 409 -14.15 8.80 -8.38
C MET A 409 -14.99 7.53 -8.37
N ILE A 410 -14.96 6.78 -9.46
CA ILE A 410 -15.77 5.57 -9.64
C ILE A 410 -14.84 4.46 -10.10
N SER A 411 -14.86 3.34 -9.38
CA SER A 411 -14.17 2.13 -9.79
C SER A 411 -15.13 1.15 -10.46
N TYR A 412 -14.73 0.62 -11.60
CA TYR A 412 -15.34 -0.52 -12.25
C TYR A 412 -14.43 -1.74 -12.04
N GLU A 413 -14.46 -2.29 -10.83
CA GLU A 413 -13.67 -3.47 -10.43
C GLU A 413 -13.96 -4.71 -11.28
N GLY A 414 -15.17 -4.79 -11.84
CA GLY A 414 -15.61 -5.94 -12.60
C GLY A 414 -14.83 -6.17 -13.90
N THR A 415 -14.10 -5.18 -14.44
CA THR A 415 -13.22 -5.40 -15.61
C THR A 415 -12.13 -6.42 -15.29
N ASP A 416 -11.58 -6.37 -14.09
CA ASP A 416 -10.54 -7.30 -13.65
C ASP A 416 -11.13 -8.69 -13.37
N ALA A 417 -12.24 -8.75 -12.62
CA ALA A 417 -12.95 -10.00 -12.36
C ALA A 417 -13.37 -10.72 -13.67
N VAL A 418 -13.85 -9.97 -14.67
CA VAL A 418 -14.21 -10.52 -15.98
C VAL A 418 -12.98 -11.00 -16.75
N ASN A 419 -11.86 -10.29 -16.66
CA ASN A 419 -10.60 -10.73 -17.25
C ASN A 419 -10.16 -12.07 -16.62
N HIS A 420 -10.09 -12.19 -15.30
CA HIS A 420 -9.71 -13.47 -14.65
C HIS A 420 -10.63 -14.64 -15.05
N LEU A 421 -11.95 -14.41 -15.12
CA LEU A 421 -12.91 -15.46 -15.44
C LEU A 421 -12.87 -15.88 -16.92
N PHE A 422 -12.69 -14.92 -17.82
CA PHE A 422 -13.00 -15.12 -19.24
C PHE A 422 -11.88 -14.74 -20.21
N ALA A 423 -10.76 -14.17 -19.74
CA ALA A 423 -9.65 -13.76 -20.61
C ALA A 423 -9.18 -14.94 -21.45
N GLN A 424 -8.98 -16.14 -20.91
CA GLN A 424 -8.60 -17.35 -21.66
C GLN A 424 -9.49 -17.67 -22.89
N PHE A 425 -10.74 -17.22 -22.90
CA PHE A 425 -11.68 -17.46 -23.99
C PHE A 425 -11.74 -16.34 -25.02
N HIS A 426 -11.14 -15.17 -24.75
CA HIS A 426 -11.05 -14.08 -25.73
C HIS A 426 -10.43 -14.56 -27.06
N PRO A 427 -10.82 -14.04 -28.22
CA PRO A 427 -10.18 -14.41 -29.48
C PRO A 427 -8.68 -14.05 -29.53
N THR A 428 -7.86 -14.75 -30.32
CA THR A 428 -8.17 -15.99 -31.05
C THR A 428 -8.15 -17.22 -30.13
N TYR A 429 -8.86 -18.29 -30.50
CA TYR A 429 -8.78 -19.59 -29.82
C TYR A 429 -7.32 -20.09 -29.69
N ARG A 430 -7.00 -20.72 -28.55
CA ARG A 430 -5.68 -21.31 -28.26
C ARG A 430 -5.81 -22.78 -27.89
N GLU A 431 -4.85 -23.59 -28.34
CA GLU A 431 -4.73 -24.98 -27.90
C GLU A 431 -4.57 -25.03 -26.37
N GLY A 432 -5.20 -26.03 -25.74
CA GLY A 432 -5.31 -26.14 -24.29
C GLY A 432 -6.53 -25.44 -23.66
N VAL A 433 -7.20 -24.53 -24.38
CA VAL A 433 -8.45 -23.91 -23.91
C VAL A 433 -9.65 -24.80 -24.24
N SER A 434 -10.56 -24.97 -23.27
CA SER A 434 -11.80 -25.74 -23.46
C SER A 434 -12.61 -25.23 -24.64
N GLN A 435 -12.89 -26.09 -25.63
CA GLN A 435 -13.69 -25.74 -26.80
C GLN A 435 -15.14 -25.38 -26.45
N ASP A 436 -15.75 -26.11 -25.51
CA ASP A 436 -17.10 -25.78 -25.03
C ASP A 436 -17.10 -24.46 -24.25
N GLY A 437 -16.07 -24.21 -23.43
CA GLY A 437 -15.88 -22.93 -22.75
C GLY A 437 -15.70 -21.78 -23.74
N TYR A 438 -14.86 -21.95 -24.76
CA TYR A 438 -14.66 -20.95 -25.81
C TYR A 438 -15.95 -20.66 -26.57
N ARG A 439 -16.68 -21.71 -27.01
CA ARG A 439 -18.00 -21.58 -27.68
C ARG A 439 -18.94 -20.68 -26.88
N LYS A 440 -18.98 -20.86 -25.56
CA LYS A 440 -19.86 -20.13 -24.64
C LYS A 440 -19.38 -18.72 -24.34
N TYR A 441 -18.09 -18.55 -24.03
CA TYR A 441 -17.62 -17.38 -23.29
C TYR A 441 -16.70 -16.43 -24.07
N TRP A 442 -16.34 -16.76 -25.31
CA TRP A 442 -15.44 -15.90 -26.08
C TRP A 442 -15.86 -14.42 -26.20
N PRO A 443 -17.16 -14.04 -26.28
CA PRO A 443 -17.50 -12.64 -26.46
C PRO A 443 -17.62 -11.88 -25.12
N THR A 444 -17.49 -12.56 -23.98
CA THR A 444 -17.81 -12.01 -22.65
C THR A 444 -16.94 -10.80 -22.28
N VAL A 445 -15.62 -10.92 -22.40
CA VAL A 445 -14.68 -9.82 -22.09
C VAL A 445 -15.02 -8.60 -22.92
N ALA A 446 -15.06 -8.78 -24.24
CA ALA A 446 -15.34 -7.72 -25.18
C ALA A 446 -16.71 -7.06 -24.87
N ASN A 447 -17.79 -7.84 -24.73
CA ASN A 447 -19.13 -7.32 -24.43
C ASN A 447 -19.19 -6.57 -23.09
N TYR A 448 -18.44 -7.01 -22.08
CA TYR A 448 -18.38 -6.33 -20.80
C TYR A 448 -17.68 -4.96 -20.92
N TYR A 449 -16.54 -4.87 -21.61
CA TYR A 449 -15.88 -3.58 -21.86
C TYR A 449 -16.74 -2.63 -22.70
N SER A 450 -17.54 -3.13 -23.64
CA SER A 450 -18.55 -2.32 -24.34
C SER A 450 -19.63 -1.78 -23.42
N GLU A 451 -20.05 -2.55 -22.42
CA GLU A 451 -20.99 -2.07 -21.41
C GLU A 451 -20.35 -0.99 -20.54
N ILE A 452 -19.10 -1.18 -20.10
CA ILE A 452 -18.36 -0.14 -19.36
C ILE A 452 -18.22 1.15 -20.18
N ASP A 453 -17.87 1.06 -21.47
CA ASP A 453 -17.80 2.22 -22.36
C ASP A 453 -19.16 2.93 -22.49
N ARG A 454 -20.26 2.18 -22.59
CA ARG A 454 -21.63 2.71 -22.61
C ARG A 454 -21.95 3.47 -21.32
N LEU A 455 -21.61 2.90 -20.16
CA LEU A 455 -21.80 3.52 -18.85
C LEU A 455 -20.96 4.80 -18.70
N ILE A 456 -19.71 4.81 -19.17
CA ILE A 456 -18.89 6.02 -19.23
C ILE A 456 -19.53 7.08 -20.14
N GLY A 457 -20.11 6.66 -21.28
CA GLY A 457 -20.87 7.54 -22.16
C GLY A 457 -22.06 8.24 -21.46
N GLU A 458 -22.78 7.53 -20.57
CA GLU A 458 -23.85 8.14 -19.76
C GLU A 458 -23.32 9.24 -18.84
N TRP A 459 -22.17 9.00 -18.18
CA TRP A 459 -21.52 10.01 -17.36
C TRP A 459 -21.10 11.24 -18.16
N ILE A 460 -20.42 11.04 -19.29
CA ILE A 460 -19.97 12.14 -20.17
C ILE A 460 -21.14 13.04 -20.57
N ASN A 461 -22.34 12.47 -20.79
CA ASN A 461 -23.53 13.22 -21.18
C ASN A 461 -24.10 14.13 -20.08
N ILE A 462 -23.86 13.82 -18.80
CA ILE A 462 -24.42 14.58 -17.67
C ILE A 462 -23.39 15.48 -16.98
N LEU A 463 -22.10 15.16 -17.12
CA LEU A 463 -21.01 15.93 -16.50
C LEU A 463 -20.97 17.34 -17.09
N PRO A 464 -20.73 18.38 -16.26
CA PRO A 464 -20.47 19.73 -16.74
C PRO A 464 -19.35 19.76 -17.79
N ARG A 465 -19.49 20.62 -18.81
CA ARG A 465 -18.51 20.72 -19.92
C ARG A 465 -17.11 21.16 -19.47
N ASP A 466 -17.01 21.80 -18.31
CA ASP A 466 -15.76 22.22 -17.69
C ASP A 466 -15.06 21.09 -16.90
N THR A 467 -15.58 19.85 -16.95
CA THR A 467 -15.01 18.70 -16.23
C THR A 467 -13.82 18.11 -16.98
N THR A 468 -12.72 17.86 -16.26
CA THR A 468 -11.64 16.98 -16.71
C THR A 468 -12.00 15.53 -16.41
N VAL A 469 -12.14 14.71 -17.44
CA VAL A 469 -12.38 13.28 -17.36
C VAL A 469 -11.05 12.54 -17.43
N ILE A 470 -10.82 11.63 -16.50
CA ILE A 470 -9.68 10.73 -16.48
C ILE A 470 -10.18 9.29 -16.48
N ILE A 471 -9.72 8.49 -17.44
CA ILE A 471 -9.87 7.04 -17.44
C ILE A 471 -8.50 6.47 -17.09
N MET A 472 -8.45 5.59 -16.10
CA MET A 472 -7.18 4.97 -15.73
C MET A 472 -7.35 3.52 -15.32
N SER A 473 -6.29 2.76 -15.53
CA SER A 473 -6.08 1.47 -14.90
C SER A 473 -4.70 1.47 -14.27
N ALA A 474 -4.64 1.21 -12.97
CA ALA A 474 -3.39 1.29 -12.23
C ALA A 474 -2.36 0.23 -12.66
N TYR A 475 -2.81 -0.81 -13.37
CA TYR A 475 -2.02 -1.90 -13.95
C TYR A 475 -2.78 -2.54 -15.12
N GLY A 476 -2.06 -3.18 -16.03
CA GLY A 476 -2.64 -3.91 -17.15
C GLY A 476 -2.91 -5.37 -16.83
N PHE A 477 -3.36 -6.10 -17.84
CA PHE A 477 -3.62 -7.54 -17.83
C PHE A 477 -2.92 -8.18 -19.03
N GLN A 478 -2.53 -9.45 -18.94
CA GLN A 478 -1.82 -10.15 -19.99
C GLN A 478 -2.77 -10.48 -21.16
N TRP A 479 -2.41 -10.05 -22.37
CA TRP A 479 -3.15 -10.31 -23.60
C TRP A 479 -2.29 -10.99 -24.66
N GLY A 480 -2.88 -11.28 -25.82
CA GLY A 480 -2.19 -11.94 -26.92
C GLY A 480 -1.68 -13.34 -26.54
N LYS A 481 -0.37 -13.56 -26.71
CA LYS A 481 0.29 -14.85 -26.42
C LYS A 481 0.52 -15.10 -24.93
N GLU A 482 0.60 -14.04 -24.14
CA GLU A 482 0.85 -14.13 -22.69
C GLU A 482 -0.46 -14.24 -21.88
N ARG A 483 -1.61 -14.13 -22.56
CA ARG A 483 -2.94 -14.28 -21.94
C ARG A 483 -3.08 -15.61 -21.20
N PRO A 484 -3.80 -15.66 -20.05
CA PRO A 484 -3.94 -16.89 -19.27
C PRO A 484 -4.59 -18.03 -20.07
N HIS A 485 -4.17 -19.27 -19.81
CA HIS A 485 -4.74 -20.49 -20.40
C HIS A 485 -5.84 -21.14 -19.56
N THR A 486 -5.89 -20.81 -18.28
CA THR A 486 -6.85 -21.31 -17.27
C THR A 486 -7.27 -20.14 -16.38
N PRO A 487 -8.46 -20.17 -15.74
CA PRO A 487 -8.77 -19.20 -14.70
C PRO A 487 -7.76 -19.31 -13.56
N PRO A 488 -7.30 -18.20 -12.98
CA PRO A 488 -6.36 -18.23 -11.88
C PRO A 488 -7.01 -18.74 -10.60
N SER A 489 -6.20 -19.30 -9.69
CA SER A 489 -6.62 -19.60 -8.32
C SER A 489 -5.80 -18.79 -7.32
N GLY A 490 -6.47 -18.00 -6.50
CA GLY A 490 -5.88 -17.08 -5.53
C GLY A 490 -4.68 -16.31 -6.06
N ALA A 491 -3.54 -16.45 -5.41
CA ALA A 491 -2.43 -15.56 -5.68
C ALA A 491 -1.98 -15.58 -7.17
N ALA A 492 -2.18 -16.69 -7.92
CA ALA A 492 -1.91 -16.79 -9.36
C ALA A 492 -2.58 -15.70 -10.22
N ALA A 493 -3.67 -15.10 -9.75
CA ALA A 493 -4.30 -13.94 -10.37
C ALA A 493 -3.30 -12.79 -10.60
N LEU A 494 -2.35 -12.57 -9.68
CA LEU A 494 -1.35 -11.50 -9.83
C LEU A 494 -0.39 -11.72 -11.02
N GLN A 495 -0.30 -12.93 -11.58
CA GLN A 495 0.51 -13.22 -12.78
C GLN A 495 -0.19 -12.82 -14.07
N ASP A 496 -1.52 -12.78 -14.02
CA ASP A 496 -2.32 -12.29 -15.13
C ASP A 496 -2.20 -10.77 -15.27
N HIS A 497 -1.67 -10.07 -14.25
CA HIS A 497 -1.45 -8.63 -14.29
C HIS A 497 -0.15 -8.27 -15.01
N ARG A 498 -0.15 -7.10 -15.65
CA ARG A 498 0.97 -6.57 -16.44
C ARG A 498 1.31 -5.15 -15.98
N ASN A 499 2.60 -4.79 -16.07
CA ASN A 499 3.05 -3.40 -16.05
C ASN A 499 3.38 -2.97 -17.48
N PRO A 500 2.85 -1.86 -18.03
CA PRO A 500 2.04 -0.81 -17.39
C PRO A 500 0.52 -0.97 -17.54
N GLY A 501 -0.23 -0.17 -16.78
CA GLY A 501 -1.65 0.07 -16.99
C GLY A 501 -1.94 1.26 -17.93
N VAL A 502 -3.17 1.78 -17.83
CA VAL A 502 -3.76 2.75 -18.75
C VAL A 502 -3.94 4.12 -18.08
N PHE A 503 -3.69 5.20 -18.82
CA PHE A 503 -4.08 6.54 -18.43
C PHE A 503 -4.54 7.34 -19.65
N ILE A 504 -5.73 7.92 -19.57
CA ILE A 504 -6.33 8.81 -20.55
C ILE A 504 -6.89 10.01 -19.79
N ALA A 505 -6.54 11.23 -20.17
CA ALA A 505 -7.15 12.45 -19.67
C ALA A 505 -7.78 13.22 -20.83
N TYR A 506 -8.96 13.80 -20.63
CA TYR A 506 -9.68 14.60 -21.62
C TYR A 506 -10.46 15.71 -20.90
N GLY A 507 -10.50 16.90 -21.48
CA GLY A 507 -11.26 18.01 -20.89
C GLY A 507 -10.73 19.38 -21.31
N PRO A 508 -11.36 20.46 -20.82
CA PRO A 508 -11.05 21.83 -21.23
C PRO A 508 -9.64 22.29 -20.86
N HIS A 509 -9.03 21.68 -19.83
CA HIS A 509 -7.69 22.03 -19.33
C HIS A 509 -6.60 21.09 -19.84
N VAL A 510 -6.99 20.00 -20.51
CA VAL A 510 -6.07 18.95 -20.94
C VAL A 510 -5.33 19.39 -22.21
N ALA A 511 -4.03 19.16 -22.26
CA ALA A 511 -3.21 19.44 -23.42
C ALA A 511 -3.56 18.50 -24.59
N ALA A 512 -3.35 18.96 -25.82
CA ALA A 512 -3.53 18.12 -27.00
C ALA A 512 -2.56 16.94 -27.01
N ASN A 513 -3.00 15.79 -27.50
CA ASN A 513 -2.20 14.57 -27.58
C ASN A 513 -0.86 14.80 -28.30
N ARG A 514 0.26 14.43 -27.65
CA ARG A 514 1.61 14.45 -28.25
C ARG A 514 2.30 13.08 -28.22
N GLY A 515 1.52 12.00 -28.20
CA GLY A 515 2.00 10.63 -28.15
C GLY A 515 1.87 10.00 -26.75
N MET A 516 2.44 8.81 -26.59
CA MET A 516 2.35 8.04 -25.36
C MET A 516 3.36 8.52 -24.32
N HIS A 517 2.87 9.08 -23.22
CA HIS A 517 3.70 9.48 -22.09
C HIS A 517 3.85 8.35 -21.07
N VAL A 518 4.71 8.53 -20.06
CA VAL A 518 4.89 7.61 -18.94
C VAL A 518 4.55 8.34 -17.65
N LEU A 519 3.71 7.71 -16.82
CA LEU A 519 3.28 8.21 -15.51
C LEU A 519 3.42 7.07 -14.51
N SER A 520 3.70 7.32 -13.23
CA SER A 520 3.65 6.30 -12.18
C SER A 520 2.39 6.43 -11.35
N VAL A 521 1.89 5.35 -10.74
CA VAL A 521 0.78 5.41 -9.78
C VAL A 521 1.00 6.43 -8.65
N TYR A 522 2.24 6.77 -8.32
CA TYR A 522 2.59 7.83 -7.36
C TYR A 522 2.29 9.26 -7.85
N ASP A 523 2.27 9.48 -9.15
CA ASP A 523 2.08 10.79 -9.78
C ASP A 523 0.59 11.18 -9.86
N VAL A 524 -0.32 10.21 -9.72
CA VAL A 524 -1.76 10.43 -9.88
C VAL A 524 -2.31 11.37 -8.82
N ALA A 525 -2.09 11.11 -7.53
CA ALA A 525 -2.61 11.98 -6.47
C ALA A 525 -2.09 13.43 -6.55
N PRO A 526 -0.77 13.70 -6.73
CA PRO A 526 -0.28 15.06 -6.99
C PRO A 526 -0.94 15.73 -8.20
N THR A 527 -1.21 14.97 -9.27
CA THR A 527 -1.88 15.46 -10.49
C THR A 527 -3.33 15.84 -10.21
N VAL A 528 -4.08 15.02 -9.48
CA VAL A 528 -5.47 15.30 -9.11
C VAL A 528 -5.55 16.46 -8.11
N LEU A 529 -4.64 16.55 -7.14
CA LEU A 529 -4.56 17.71 -6.24
C LEU A 529 -4.33 19.02 -7.00
N THR A 530 -3.51 18.99 -8.04
CA THR A 530 -3.27 20.14 -8.92
C THR A 530 -4.56 20.60 -9.60
N LEU A 531 -5.38 19.67 -10.13
CA LEU A 531 -6.70 19.99 -10.70
C LEU A 531 -7.67 20.57 -9.65
N LEU A 532 -7.64 20.07 -8.42
CA LEU A 532 -8.50 20.54 -7.33
C LEU A 532 -8.05 21.87 -6.72
N GLY A 533 -6.97 22.47 -7.22
CA GLY A 533 -6.40 23.69 -6.66
C GLY A 533 -5.89 23.46 -5.23
N LEU A 534 -5.23 22.32 -5.01
CA LEU A 534 -4.64 21.90 -3.74
C LEU A 534 -3.13 21.61 -3.91
N PRO A 535 -2.30 21.93 -2.91
CA PRO A 535 -0.85 21.71 -2.99
C PRO A 535 -0.51 20.22 -2.84
N GLN A 536 0.56 19.79 -3.48
CA GLN A 536 1.14 18.48 -3.19
C GLN A 536 1.74 18.49 -1.77
N ALA A 537 1.53 17.41 -1.01
CA ALA A 537 2.22 17.22 0.26
C ALA A 537 3.67 16.77 0.03
N ILE A 538 4.61 17.25 0.84
CA ILE A 538 6.05 16.93 0.75
C ILE A 538 6.30 15.42 0.83
N GLU A 539 5.47 14.69 1.58
CA GLU A 539 5.60 13.24 1.73
C GLU A 539 5.21 12.42 0.50
N MET A 540 4.49 13.00 -0.46
CA MET A 540 4.13 12.32 -1.70
C MET A 540 5.35 12.25 -2.62
N GLY A 541 5.81 11.03 -2.93
CA GLY A 541 7.03 10.82 -3.71
C GLY A 541 6.89 11.05 -5.21
N GLY A 542 5.66 11.01 -5.73
CA GLY A 542 5.36 11.30 -7.14
C GLY A 542 5.44 12.78 -7.48
N LYS A 543 5.24 13.13 -8.74
CA LYS A 543 5.22 14.51 -9.24
C LYS A 543 3.92 14.77 -10.00
N PRO A 544 3.34 15.98 -9.91
CA PRO A 544 2.18 16.33 -10.71
C PRO A 544 2.58 16.28 -12.19
N ALA A 545 1.76 15.62 -13.00
CA ALA A 545 1.94 15.50 -14.43
C ALA A 545 1.54 16.79 -15.14
N THR A 546 2.34 17.84 -14.98
CA THR A 546 2.05 19.19 -15.51
C THR A 546 1.90 19.24 -17.02
N TRP A 547 2.52 18.29 -17.74
CA TRP A 547 2.39 18.14 -19.18
C TRP A 547 1.00 17.68 -19.64
N VAL A 548 0.17 17.15 -18.74
CA VAL A 548 -1.23 16.79 -19.03
C VAL A 548 -2.07 18.05 -19.24
N PHE A 549 -1.67 19.21 -18.71
CA PHE A 549 -2.47 20.43 -18.72
C PHE A 549 -1.78 21.58 -19.46
N HIS A 550 -2.56 22.47 -20.06
CA HIS A 550 -2.02 23.65 -20.76
C HIS A 550 -2.17 24.96 -19.97
N ASP A 551 -3.08 25.02 -19.01
CA ASP A 551 -3.43 26.22 -18.23
C ASP A 551 -3.54 25.97 -16.71
N VAL A 552 -3.40 24.72 -16.25
CA VAL A 552 -3.39 24.36 -14.83
C VAL A 552 -1.96 24.10 -14.36
N ALA A 553 -1.57 24.68 -13.22
CA ALA A 553 -0.24 24.55 -12.65
C ALA A 553 -0.29 24.19 -11.15
N PRO A 554 0.71 23.43 -10.64
CA PRO A 554 0.77 23.07 -9.23
C PRO A 554 0.91 24.28 -8.30
N ILE A 555 0.30 24.19 -7.12
CA ILE A 555 0.45 25.21 -6.07
C ILE A 555 1.74 24.94 -5.30
N THR A 556 2.67 25.89 -5.39
CA THR A 556 3.95 25.86 -4.67
C THR A 556 4.07 26.93 -3.57
N SER A 557 3.11 27.86 -3.52
CA SER A 557 3.05 28.96 -2.54
C SER A 557 2.59 28.51 -1.16
N VAL A 558 1.83 27.42 -1.09
CA VAL A 558 1.31 26.83 0.14
C VAL A 558 2.04 25.53 0.39
N ARG A 559 2.82 25.50 1.46
CA ARG A 559 3.49 24.28 1.92
C ARG A 559 2.49 23.39 2.66
N VAL A 560 2.65 22.07 2.47
CA VAL A 560 1.94 21.01 3.20
C VAL A 560 2.94 19.88 3.43
N VAL A 561 3.19 19.55 4.70
CA VAL A 561 4.10 18.45 5.04
C VAL A 561 3.40 17.11 4.85
N SER A 562 2.25 16.95 5.51
CA SER A 562 1.38 15.78 5.40
C SER A 562 -0.08 16.21 5.54
N TYR A 563 -0.97 15.61 4.75
CA TYR A 563 -2.40 15.85 4.91
C TYR A 563 -2.97 15.22 6.20
N ALA A 564 -2.27 14.24 6.80
CA ALA A 564 -2.68 13.61 8.05
C ALA A 564 -2.66 14.60 9.25
N GLU A 565 -1.99 15.73 9.11
CA GLU A 565 -1.96 16.80 10.13
C GLU A 565 -3.30 17.54 10.23
N PHE A 566 -4.07 17.62 9.13
CA PHE A 566 -5.37 18.31 9.10
C PHE A 566 -6.53 17.33 9.27
N ILE A 567 -6.39 16.13 8.70
CA ILE A 567 -7.46 15.14 8.63
C ILE A 567 -7.01 13.99 9.51
N ALA A 568 -7.27 14.12 10.80
CA ALA A 568 -7.15 12.97 11.67
C ALA A 568 -8.36 12.93 12.59
N ASP A 569 -8.94 11.74 12.53
CA ASP A 569 -9.78 11.04 13.48
C ASP A 569 -10.31 9.89 12.65
N ARG A 570 -9.46 8.89 12.42
CA ARG A 570 -9.92 7.61 11.92
C ARG A 570 -10.32 6.83 13.16
N PRO A 571 -11.61 6.70 13.48
CA PRO A 571 -11.99 5.75 14.51
C PRO A 571 -11.35 4.41 14.12
N VAL A 572 -10.73 3.75 15.10
CA VAL A 572 -10.56 2.30 15.02
C VAL A 572 -11.97 1.74 15.18
N GLY A 573 -12.75 1.83 14.11
CA GLY A 573 -14.13 1.36 14.06
C GLY A 573 -14.11 -0.15 14.11
N THR A 574 -14.94 -0.73 14.95
CA THR A 574 -15.21 -2.16 14.93
C THR A 574 -15.83 -2.52 13.57
N SER A 575 -15.14 -3.37 12.82
CA SER A 575 -15.55 -3.98 11.55
C SER A 575 -16.80 -4.87 11.76
N ALA A 576 -17.97 -4.25 11.96
CA ALA A 576 -19.18 -4.96 12.35
C ALA A 576 -20.07 -5.38 11.16
N HIS A 577 -19.74 -4.98 9.92
CA HIS A 577 -20.76 -4.94 8.87
C HIS A 577 -20.50 -5.82 7.63
N LEU A 578 -19.28 -6.31 7.40
CA LEU A 578 -19.00 -7.28 6.32
C LEU A 578 -18.85 -8.68 6.90
N ASP A 579 -19.62 -9.67 6.41
CA ASP A 579 -19.36 -11.08 6.69
C ASP A 579 -17.99 -11.44 6.07
N PRO A 580 -16.93 -11.62 6.87
CA PRO A 580 -15.60 -11.88 6.33
C PRO A 580 -15.55 -13.20 5.56
N THR A 581 -16.47 -14.12 5.82
CA THR A 581 -16.58 -15.39 5.11
C THR A 581 -17.15 -15.20 3.71
N ARG A 582 -18.17 -14.36 3.56
CA ARG A 582 -18.75 -14.06 2.24
C ARG A 582 -17.80 -13.23 1.38
N TYR A 583 -17.23 -12.14 1.89
CA TYR A 583 -16.28 -11.32 1.13
C TYR A 583 -15.07 -12.15 0.65
N ARG A 584 -14.56 -13.03 1.53
CA ARG A 584 -13.52 -13.98 1.13
C ARG A 584 -13.99 -14.93 0.03
N ARG A 585 -15.22 -15.45 0.10
CA ARG A 585 -15.78 -16.30 -0.97
C ARG A 585 -15.90 -15.57 -2.30
N GLU A 586 -16.27 -14.29 -2.29
CA GLU A 586 -16.37 -13.48 -3.50
C GLU A 586 -14.99 -13.26 -4.12
N LEU A 587 -14.01 -12.85 -3.33
CA LEU A 587 -12.60 -12.77 -3.77
C LEU A 587 -12.07 -14.13 -4.23
N GLN A 588 -12.49 -15.23 -3.61
CA GLN A 588 -12.12 -16.60 -4.04
C GLN A 588 -12.73 -16.96 -5.40
N ALA A 589 -13.99 -16.60 -5.61
CA ALA A 589 -14.73 -16.92 -6.82
C ALA A 589 -14.14 -16.22 -8.05
N VAL A 590 -13.66 -14.99 -7.89
CA VAL A 590 -12.97 -14.22 -8.95
C VAL A 590 -11.46 -14.48 -9.02
N GLY A 591 -10.95 -15.36 -8.15
CA GLY A 591 -9.55 -15.78 -8.16
C GLY A 591 -8.58 -14.86 -7.41
N HIS A 592 -9.03 -13.79 -6.75
CA HIS A 592 -8.19 -12.92 -5.91
C HIS A 592 -7.72 -13.56 -4.61
N LEU A 593 -8.50 -14.49 -4.05
CA LEU A 593 -8.14 -15.30 -2.88
C LEU A 593 -8.23 -16.79 -3.23
N ASN A 594 -7.54 -17.64 -2.46
CA ASN A 594 -7.55 -19.09 -2.72
C ASN A 594 -8.82 -19.76 -2.19
N ASP A 595 -9.61 -20.42 -3.04
CA ASP A 595 -10.73 -21.29 -2.66
C ASP A 595 -10.18 -22.61 -2.06
N PRO A 596 -10.53 -22.98 -0.81
CA PRO A 596 -10.03 -24.20 -0.17
C PRO A 596 -10.66 -25.51 -0.71
N THR A 597 -11.74 -25.44 -1.50
CA THR A 597 -12.45 -26.61 -2.07
C THR A 597 -12.06 -26.93 -3.50
N ARG A 598 -11.51 -25.95 -4.22
CA ARG A 598 -10.75 -26.16 -5.45
C ARG A 598 -9.30 -26.40 -5.04
N ASN A 599 -8.64 -27.39 -5.62
CA ASN A 599 -7.22 -27.65 -5.32
C ASN A 599 -6.44 -26.33 -5.48
N MET A 600 -5.85 -25.88 -4.37
CA MET A 600 -5.19 -24.58 -4.23
C MET A 600 -3.89 -24.54 -5.02
N THR A 601 -3.66 -23.44 -5.76
CA THR A 601 -2.41 -23.21 -6.47
C THR A 601 -2.02 -21.72 -6.45
N PRO A 602 -1.11 -21.26 -5.56
CA PRO A 602 -0.51 -19.90 -5.56
C PRO A 602 0.14 -19.47 -6.89
N LEU A 603 0.49 -18.17 -7.01
CA LEU A 603 1.35 -17.61 -8.08
C LEU A 603 2.46 -18.59 -8.38
N LEU A 604 2.51 -19.22 -9.54
CA LEU A 604 3.51 -20.21 -9.96
C LEU A 604 3.15 -21.67 -9.74
N GLU A 605 2.20 -22.05 -8.88
CA GLU A 605 1.71 -23.44 -8.83
C GLU A 605 0.94 -23.80 -10.09
N ASP A 606 1.68 -24.32 -11.07
CA ASP A 606 1.14 -25.10 -12.16
C ASP A 606 0.51 -26.38 -11.59
N THR A 607 -0.81 -26.50 -11.72
CA THR A 607 -1.62 -27.66 -11.32
C THR A 607 -1.27 -28.95 -12.09
N SER A 608 -0.45 -28.86 -13.14
CA SER A 608 -0.14 -30.00 -13.98
C SER A 608 0.87 -30.99 -13.38
N GLN A 609 1.70 -30.61 -12.36
CA GLN A 609 2.82 -31.47 -11.96
C GLN A 609 3.23 -31.63 -10.47
N SER A 610 2.61 -31.02 -9.45
CA SER A 610 3.10 -31.22 -8.06
C SER A 610 2.04 -31.42 -6.98
N ALA A 611 1.34 -32.56 -7.05
CA ALA A 611 0.61 -33.12 -5.91
C ALA A 611 1.55 -33.75 -4.85
N ARG A 612 2.57 -33.02 -4.37
CA ARG A 612 3.15 -33.29 -3.04
C ARG A 612 2.52 -32.30 -2.07
N ALA A 613 1.29 -32.61 -1.67
CA ALA A 613 0.39 -31.77 -0.90
C ALA A 613 1.05 -31.17 0.35
N ALA A 614 1.30 -29.86 0.32
CA ALA A 614 1.58 -29.09 1.52
C ALA A 614 0.46 -29.30 2.53
N LYS A 615 0.79 -29.43 3.82
CA LYS A 615 -0.23 -29.67 4.84
C LYS A 615 -1.22 -28.48 4.87
N PRO A 616 -2.54 -28.75 4.86
CA PRO A 616 -3.52 -27.70 5.02
C PRO A 616 -3.32 -27.03 6.39
N ILE A 617 -3.20 -25.72 6.38
CA ILE A 617 -3.18 -24.88 7.58
C ILE A 617 -4.56 -24.29 7.80
N SER A 618 -4.88 -23.89 9.03
CA SER A 618 -6.14 -23.21 9.30
C SER A 618 -6.26 -21.93 8.47
N GLN A 619 -7.49 -21.52 8.17
CA GLN A 619 -7.77 -20.32 7.38
C GLN A 619 -7.10 -19.06 7.97
N GLU A 620 -7.06 -18.96 9.30
CA GLU A 620 -6.37 -17.90 10.04
C GLU A 620 -4.83 -17.96 9.84
N LYS A 621 -4.22 -19.14 9.87
CA LYS A 621 -2.78 -19.25 9.57
C LYS A 621 -2.48 -18.89 8.12
N TYR A 622 -3.42 -19.14 7.21
CA TYR A 622 -3.24 -18.88 5.79
C TYR A 622 -3.20 -17.39 5.43
N GLY A 623 -4.13 -16.57 5.95
CA GLY A 623 -4.06 -15.12 5.67
C GLY A 623 -2.84 -14.43 6.29
N LEU A 624 -2.36 -14.89 7.45
CA LEU A 624 -1.08 -14.41 8.00
C LEU A 624 0.08 -14.78 7.08
N TYR A 625 0.08 -16.00 6.55
CA TYR A 625 1.09 -16.45 5.58
C TYR A 625 1.12 -15.55 4.34
N ALA A 626 -0.05 -15.24 3.75
CA ALA A 626 -0.16 -14.40 2.56
C ALA A 626 0.31 -12.96 2.85
N TYR A 627 -0.15 -12.39 3.97
CA TYR A 627 0.27 -11.07 4.44
C TYR A 627 1.80 -10.96 4.57
N TYR A 628 2.45 -11.90 5.25
CA TYR A 628 3.91 -11.87 5.44
C TYR A 628 4.69 -12.08 4.13
N ASN A 629 4.17 -12.90 3.21
CA ASN A 629 4.75 -13.04 1.89
C ASN A 629 4.68 -11.72 1.09
N ASN A 630 3.52 -11.06 1.06
CA ASN A 630 3.33 -9.80 0.34
C ASN A 630 4.16 -8.66 0.97
N LEU A 631 4.21 -8.61 2.30
CA LEU A 631 5.09 -7.71 3.05
C LEU A 631 6.57 -7.91 2.66
N GLY A 632 7.03 -9.15 2.55
CA GLY A 632 8.39 -9.47 2.14
C GLY A 632 8.72 -8.93 0.74
N VAL A 633 7.82 -9.14 -0.23
CA VAL A 633 7.99 -8.64 -1.62
C VAL A 633 8.07 -7.11 -1.63
N GLN A 634 7.17 -6.45 -0.89
CA GLN A 634 7.15 -5.00 -0.77
C GLN A 634 8.42 -4.45 -0.11
N LEU A 635 8.93 -5.08 0.95
CA LEU A 635 10.15 -4.65 1.62
C LEU A 635 11.39 -4.84 0.72
N ARG A 636 11.41 -5.89 -0.11
CA ARG A 636 12.47 -6.14 -1.09
C ARG A 636 12.53 -5.04 -2.14
N SER A 637 11.37 -4.66 -2.71
CA SER A 637 11.32 -3.60 -3.74
C SER A 637 11.77 -2.23 -3.21
N GLN A 638 11.71 -2.03 -1.89
CA GLN A 638 12.22 -0.84 -1.20
C GLN A 638 13.71 -0.93 -0.81
N GLY A 639 14.39 -2.03 -1.11
CA GLY A 639 15.78 -2.28 -0.70
C GLY A 639 15.95 -2.56 0.80
N LYS A 640 14.87 -2.76 1.56
CA LYS A 640 14.91 -3.14 2.99
C LYS A 640 15.11 -4.66 3.12
N LEU A 641 16.26 -5.13 2.63
CA LEU A 641 16.51 -6.56 2.40
C LEU A 641 16.51 -7.40 3.69
N LYS A 642 16.86 -6.81 4.84
CA LYS A 642 16.80 -7.52 6.13
C LYS A 642 15.35 -7.78 6.55
N ASP A 643 14.54 -6.72 6.61
CA ASP A 643 13.14 -6.82 7.03
C ASP A 643 12.34 -7.69 6.06
N SER A 644 12.68 -7.64 4.76
CA SER A 644 12.12 -8.52 3.74
C SER A 644 12.41 -10.00 4.03
N ALA A 645 13.66 -10.34 4.36
CA ALA A 645 14.02 -11.71 4.74
C ALA A 645 13.28 -12.17 6.00
N ASP A 646 13.15 -11.30 7.01
CA ASP A 646 12.41 -11.59 8.25
C ASP A 646 10.92 -11.87 7.95
N ALA A 647 10.29 -11.09 7.06
CA ALA A 647 8.90 -11.30 6.64
C ALA A 647 8.72 -12.64 5.89
N PHE A 648 9.61 -12.99 4.95
CA PHE A 648 9.55 -14.31 4.30
C PHE A 648 9.79 -15.46 5.28
N GLN A 649 10.66 -15.29 6.26
CA GLN A 649 10.85 -16.28 7.33
C GLN A 649 9.57 -16.46 8.17
N GLN A 650 8.82 -15.40 8.46
CA GLN A 650 7.51 -15.53 9.11
C GLN A 650 6.52 -16.32 8.24
N ALA A 651 6.47 -16.06 6.94
CA ALA A 651 5.64 -16.85 6.01
C ALA A 651 6.05 -18.34 5.99
N ILE A 652 7.36 -18.64 5.96
CA ILE A 652 7.88 -20.01 6.04
C ILE A 652 7.50 -20.69 7.36
N GLN A 653 7.57 -19.97 8.49
CA GLN A 653 7.18 -20.52 9.80
C GLN A 653 5.68 -20.88 9.87
N LEU A 654 4.84 -20.09 9.20
CA LEU A 654 3.40 -20.33 9.14
C LEU A 654 3.04 -21.52 8.25
N ASN A 655 3.75 -21.71 7.14
CA ASN A 655 3.63 -22.90 6.28
C ASN A 655 4.97 -23.33 5.67
N PRO A 656 5.70 -24.25 6.31
CA PRO A 656 7.03 -24.67 5.85
C PRO A 656 6.99 -25.63 4.65
N ASP A 657 5.81 -26.08 4.23
CA ASP A 657 5.65 -27.01 3.10
C ASP A 657 5.38 -26.30 1.77
N ARG A 658 5.20 -24.98 1.77
CA ARG A 658 4.94 -24.19 0.55
C ARG A 658 6.24 -23.62 -0.02
N PRO A 659 6.50 -23.77 -1.34
CA PRO A 659 7.79 -23.41 -1.94
C PRO A 659 7.98 -21.90 -2.20
N ILE A 660 6.91 -21.11 -2.33
CA ILE A 660 6.98 -19.71 -2.79
C ILE A 660 7.76 -18.77 -1.85
N PRO A 661 7.56 -18.77 -0.52
CA PRO A 661 8.33 -17.91 0.36
C PRO A 661 9.82 -18.27 0.40
N PHE A 662 10.18 -19.54 0.13
CA PHE A 662 11.57 -19.95 -0.03
C PHE A 662 12.16 -19.33 -1.30
N LEU A 663 11.47 -19.40 -2.45
CA LEU A 663 11.92 -18.75 -3.68
C LEU A 663 12.14 -17.24 -3.45
N ASN A 664 11.17 -16.56 -2.84
CA ASN A 664 11.28 -15.12 -2.58
C ASN A 664 12.42 -14.79 -1.60
N LEU A 665 12.61 -15.60 -0.55
CA LEU A 665 13.74 -15.46 0.36
C LEU A 665 15.08 -15.68 -0.36
N ALA A 666 15.17 -16.65 -1.27
CA ALA A 666 16.37 -16.89 -2.07
C ALA A 666 16.73 -15.66 -2.92
N MET A 667 15.74 -15.01 -3.54
CA MET A 667 15.97 -13.77 -4.29
C MET A 667 16.47 -12.63 -3.37
N VAL A 668 15.92 -12.49 -2.16
CA VAL A 668 16.42 -11.49 -1.18
C VAL A 668 17.84 -11.80 -0.74
N LEU A 669 18.17 -13.08 -0.51
CA LEU A 669 19.51 -13.51 -0.14
C LEU A 669 20.50 -13.25 -1.29
N PHE A 670 20.08 -13.45 -2.54
CA PHE A 670 20.85 -13.08 -3.73
C PHE A 670 21.12 -11.56 -3.76
N ASP A 671 20.09 -10.71 -3.58
CA ASP A 671 20.25 -9.25 -3.55
C ASP A 671 21.17 -8.77 -2.42
N ARG A 672 21.24 -9.54 -1.33
CA ARG A 672 22.15 -9.32 -0.19
C ARG A 672 23.56 -9.88 -0.41
N GLN A 673 23.83 -10.47 -1.57
CA GLN A 673 25.08 -11.15 -1.92
C GLN A 673 25.38 -12.39 -1.06
N GLY A 674 24.37 -12.91 -0.37
CA GLY A 674 24.41 -14.17 0.40
C GLY A 674 24.15 -15.37 -0.51
N TYR A 675 24.94 -15.51 -1.58
CA TYR A 675 24.64 -16.41 -2.69
C TYR A 675 24.56 -17.89 -2.29
N THR A 676 25.32 -18.34 -1.28
CA THR A 676 25.26 -19.75 -0.82
C THR A 676 23.95 -20.04 -0.13
N ASP A 677 23.53 -19.15 0.75
CA ASP A 677 22.23 -19.26 1.40
C ASP A 677 21.10 -19.12 0.36
N ALA A 678 21.28 -18.28 -0.67
CA ALA A 678 20.32 -18.13 -1.76
C ALA A 678 20.15 -19.44 -2.54
N ASP A 679 21.24 -20.12 -2.91
CA ASP A 679 21.19 -21.41 -3.59
C ASP A 679 20.52 -22.47 -2.71
N ASP A 680 20.91 -22.56 -1.44
CA ASP A 680 20.36 -23.54 -0.50
C ASP A 680 18.86 -23.35 -0.28
N VAL A 681 18.40 -22.10 -0.15
CA VAL A 681 16.98 -21.78 0.02
C VAL A 681 16.21 -21.97 -1.29
N PHE A 682 16.79 -21.67 -2.44
CA PHE A 682 16.19 -21.95 -3.74
C PHE A 682 16.01 -23.46 -3.97
N LEU A 683 17.03 -24.28 -3.67
CA LEU A 683 16.94 -25.73 -3.76
C LEU A 683 15.92 -26.31 -2.77
N GLN A 684 15.74 -25.69 -1.60
CA GLN A 684 14.63 -26.03 -0.70
C GLN A 684 13.28 -25.73 -1.34
N ALA A 685 13.10 -24.59 -2.01
CA ALA A 685 11.88 -24.28 -2.75
C ALA A 685 11.58 -25.38 -3.78
N VAL A 686 12.58 -25.78 -4.58
CA VAL A 686 12.43 -26.85 -5.58
C VAL A 686 12.08 -28.19 -4.93
N ALA A 687 12.76 -28.57 -3.84
CA ALA A 687 12.47 -29.80 -3.11
C ALA A 687 11.05 -29.82 -2.51
N LYS A 688 10.48 -28.64 -2.22
CA LYS A 688 9.10 -28.44 -1.78
C LYS A 688 8.08 -28.38 -2.93
N GLY A 689 8.50 -28.70 -4.15
CA GLY A 689 7.63 -28.74 -5.32
C GLY A 689 7.44 -27.38 -5.97
N LEU A 690 8.48 -26.53 -5.98
CA LEU A 690 8.46 -25.28 -6.72
C LEU A 690 8.04 -25.57 -8.17
N PRO A 691 7.00 -24.92 -8.67
CA PRO A 691 6.49 -25.17 -10.00
C PRO A 691 7.17 -24.23 -10.99
N ASN A 692 7.24 -24.67 -12.25
CA ASN A 692 8.19 -24.12 -13.23
C ASN A 692 9.63 -24.07 -12.71
N ALA A 693 10.02 -24.99 -11.81
CA ALA A 693 11.36 -25.01 -11.22
C ALA A 693 12.47 -25.01 -12.29
N GLU A 694 12.27 -25.72 -13.40
CA GLU A 694 13.22 -25.73 -14.53
C GLU A 694 13.49 -24.32 -15.08
N GLN A 695 12.46 -23.49 -15.22
CA GLN A 695 12.61 -22.09 -15.64
C GLN A 695 13.35 -21.27 -14.58
N TYR A 696 13.03 -21.46 -13.30
CA TYR A 696 13.73 -20.75 -12.23
C TYR A 696 15.21 -21.09 -12.11
N PHE A 697 15.60 -22.33 -12.41
CA PHE A 697 17.01 -22.70 -12.52
C PHE A 697 17.73 -21.91 -13.61
N ILE A 698 17.07 -21.68 -14.75
CA ILE A 698 17.60 -20.90 -15.87
C ILE A 698 17.73 -19.44 -15.47
N ASP A 699 16.70 -18.88 -14.86
CA ASP A 699 16.67 -17.47 -14.46
C ASP A 699 17.73 -17.16 -13.41
N PHE A 700 17.89 -18.00 -12.38
CA PHE A 700 18.96 -17.85 -11.38
C PHE A 700 20.36 -18.03 -12.01
N ALA A 701 20.51 -18.99 -12.94
CA ALA A 701 21.78 -19.16 -13.64
C ALA A 701 22.12 -17.98 -14.56
N ALA A 702 21.12 -17.35 -15.20
CA ALA A 702 21.29 -16.12 -15.96
C ALA A 702 21.72 -14.96 -15.05
N LEU A 703 21.05 -14.77 -13.90
CA LEU A 703 21.43 -13.77 -12.90
C LEU A 703 22.88 -13.92 -12.44
N TYR A 704 23.33 -15.15 -12.18
CA TYR A 704 24.73 -15.40 -11.83
C TYR A 704 25.70 -15.08 -12.98
N ARG A 705 25.36 -15.40 -14.22
CA ARG A 705 26.20 -15.07 -15.39
C ARG A 705 26.29 -13.57 -15.61
N ASP A 706 25.21 -12.83 -15.42
CA ASP A 706 25.19 -11.37 -15.53
C ASP A 706 26.05 -10.67 -14.46
N HIS A 707 26.38 -11.38 -13.37
CA HIS A 707 27.31 -10.93 -12.33
C HIS A 707 28.71 -11.58 -12.46
N ASP A 708 29.06 -12.08 -13.64
CA ASP A 708 30.33 -12.76 -13.94
C ASP A 708 30.59 -14.05 -13.12
N MET A 709 29.57 -14.64 -12.50
CA MET A 709 29.66 -15.85 -11.67
C MET A 709 29.34 -17.13 -12.44
N THR A 710 29.92 -17.29 -13.63
CA THR A 710 29.63 -18.43 -14.54
C THR A 710 29.87 -19.80 -13.89
N SER A 711 30.92 -19.94 -13.07
CA SER A 711 31.20 -21.20 -12.35
C SER A 711 30.06 -21.59 -11.40
N ARG A 712 29.40 -20.61 -10.77
CA ARG A 712 28.28 -20.85 -9.86
C ARG A 712 26.99 -21.19 -10.62
N ALA A 713 26.74 -20.50 -11.73
CA ALA A 713 25.66 -20.84 -12.65
C ALA A 713 25.77 -22.30 -13.13
N ILE A 714 26.97 -22.77 -13.46
CA ILE A 714 27.21 -24.18 -13.84
C ILE A 714 26.88 -25.12 -12.68
N VAL A 715 27.35 -24.84 -11.45
CA VAL A 715 27.05 -25.68 -10.27
C VAL A 715 25.55 -25.77 -10.02
N LEU A 716 24.84 -24.65 -10.12
CA LEU A 716 23.39 -24.63 -9.95
C LEU A 716 22.67 -25.41 -11.06
N LEU A 717 23.11 -25.29 -12.31
CA LEU A 717 22.54 -26.03 -13.44
C LEU A 717 22.86 -27.53 -13.40
N GLU A 718 24.00 -27.95 -12.85
CA GLU A 718 24.27 -29.37 -12.55
C GLU A 718 23.30 -29.91 -11.51
N LYS A 719 22.96 -29.13 -10.47
CA LYS A 719 21.88 -29.49 -9.53
C LYS A 719 20.52 -29.56 -10.23
N GLY A 720 20.24 -28.63 -11.13
CA GLY A 720 19.07 -28.68 -12.01
C GLY A 720 19.03 -29.97 -12.83
N LYS A 721 20.16 -30.41 -13.39
CA LYS A 721 20.27 -31.65 -14.17
C LYS A 721 20.07 -32.90 -13.31
N GLU A 722 20.58 -32.91 -12.07
CA GLU A 722 20.32 -33.99 -11.10
C GLU A 722 18.81 -34.11 -10.81
N MET A 723 18.10 -32.99 -10.68
CA MET A 723 16.67 -32.95 -10.36
C MET A 723 15.76 -33.16 -11.58
N PHE A 724 16.15 -32.66 -12.75
CA PHE A 724 15.37 -32.67 -13.99
C PHE A 724 16.18 -33.28 -15.16
N PRO A 725 16.50 -34.59 -15.10
CA PRO A 725 17.40 -35.21 -16.07
C PRO A 725 16.85 -35.23 -17.51
N GLN A 726 15.54 -35.06 -17.70
CA GLN A 726 14.87 -35.03 -19.01
C GLN A 726 14.55 -33.62 -19.51
N SER A 727 14.93 -32.57 -18.77
CA SER A 727 14.67 -31.20 -19.20
C SER A 727 15.65 -30.78 -20.29
N TYR A 728 15.13 -30.51 -21.49
CA TYR A 728 15.94 -29.96 -22.57
C TYR A 728 16.43 -28.54 -22.23
N LEU A 729 15.63 -27.77 -21.48
CA LEU A 729 15.95 -26.39 -21.08
C LEU A 729 17.17 -26.34 -20.17
N ILE A 730 17.21 -27.20 -19.15
CA ILE A 730 18.36 -27.34 -18.25
C ILE A 730 19.60 -27.83 -19.01
N ALA A 731 19.44 -28.82 -19.89
CA ALA A 731 20.52 -29.35 -20.72
C ALA A 731 21.14 -28.25 -21.61
N ALA A 732 20.28 -27.47 -22.29
CA ALA A 732 20.68 -26.40 -23.19
C ALA A 732 21.45 -25.30 -22.44
N ASN A 733 20.93 -24.87 -21.28
CA ASN A 733 21.53 -23.82 -20.48
C ASN A 733 22.83 -24.26 -19.78
N LEU A 734 22.89 -25.51 -19.30
CA LEU A 734 24.13 -26.08 -18.74
C LEU A 734 25.21 -26.17 -19.82
N GLY A 735 24.88 -26.73 -20.98
CA GLY A 735 25.79 -26.82 -22.11
C GLY A 735 26.30 -25.46 -22.57
N SER A 736 25.40 -24.47 -22.69
CA SER A 736 25.75 -23.08 -23.03
C SER A 736 26.67 -22.45 -21.99
N ALA A 737 26.35 -22.58 -20.69
CA ALA A 737 27.18 -22.04 -19.60
C ALA A 737 28.57 -22.69 -19.54
N LEU A 738 28.67 -24.01 -19.75
CA LEU A 738 29.94 -24.73 -19.83
C LEU A 738 30.78 -24.28 -21.03
N VAL A 739 30.17 -24.09 -22.21
CA VAL A 739 30.84 -23.57 -23.40
C VAL A 739 31.33 -22.13 -23.18
N GLN A 740 30.53 -21.28 -22.54
CA GLN A 740 30.94 -19.91 -22.16
C GLN A 740 32.11 -19.93 -21.16
N GLY A 741 32.09 -20.86 -20.20
CA GLY A 741 33.20 -21.13 -19.27
C GLY A 741 34.40 -21.87 -19.89
N SER A 742 34.45 -22.03 -21.21
CA SER A 742 35.49 -22.76 -21.96
C SER A 742 35.66 -24.25 -21.59
N ARG A 743 34.67 -24.85 -20.91
CA ARG A 743 34.60 -26.28 -20.56
C ARG A 743 33.95 -27.10 -21.68
N TYR A 744 34.53 -27.01 -22.86
CA TYR A 744 33.95 -27.55 -24.10
C TYR A 744 33.76 -29.08 -24.10
N THR A 745 34.63 -29.82 -23.40
CA THR A 745 34.55 -31.30 -23.29
C THR A 745 33.31 -31.77 -22.55
N GLU A 746 32.73 -30.89 -21.72
CA GLU A 746 31.52 -31.17 -20.93
C GLU A 746 30.31 -30.49 -21.55
N GLY A 747 30.47 -29.26 -22.08
CA GLY A 747 29.34 -28.49 -22.61
C GLY A 747 28.75 -29.01 -23.92
N VAL A 748 29.56 -29.56 -24.82
CA VAL A 748 29.06 -30.08 -26.12
C VAL A 748 28.19 -31.32 -25.94
N PRO A 749 28.59 -32.34 -25.16
CA PRO A 749 27.70 -33.46 -24.86
C PRO A 749 26.35 -33.02 -24.27
N GLU A 750 26.33 -31.99 -23.42
CA GLU A 750 25.07 -31.46 -22.86
C GLU A 750 24.20 -30.74 -23.91
N LEU A 751 24.80 -29.97 -24.82
CA LEU A 751 24.07 -29.37 -25.94
C LEU A 751 23.55 -30.43 -26.92
N GLU A 752 24.31 -31.47 -27.20
CA GLU A 752 23.88 -32.61 -28.02
C GLU A 752 22.73 -33.38 -27.34
N ARG A 753 22.80 -33.55 -26.00
CA ARG A 753 21.71 -34.11 -25.21
C ARG A 753 20.46 -33.24 -25.28
N ALA A 754 20.61 -31.92 -25.13
CA ALA A 754 19.50 -30.97 -25.26
C ALA A 754 18.83 -31.07 -26.64
N LEU A 755 19.64 -31.20 -27.70
CA LEU A 755 19.14 -31.39 -29.06
C LEU A 755 18.44 -32.74 -29.24
N GLY A 756 18.94 -33.80 -28.59
CA GLY A 756 18.27 -35.10 -28.57
C GLY A 756 16.91 -35.07 -27.89
N LEU A 757 16.77 -34.28 -26.82
CA LEU A 757 15.51 -34.08 -26.09
C LEU A 757 14.54 -33.18 -26.86
N GLN A 758 15.03 -32.13 -27.53
CA GLN A 758 14.23 -31.23 -28.37
C GLN A 758 14.91 -30.97 -29.73
N PRO A 759 14.65 -31.83 -30.74
CA PRO A 759 15.33 -31.76 -32.05
C PRO A 759 15.06 -30.48 -32.86
N SER A 760 13.96 -29.79 -32.56
CA SER A 760 13.56 -28.55 -33.24
C SER A 760 14.00 -27.26 -32.51
N SER A 761 14.80 -27.37 -31.45
CA SER A 761 15.27 -26.18 -30.71
C SER A 761 16.28 -25.38 -31.54
N THR A 762 15.83 -24.26 -32.09
CA THR A 762 16.68 -23.33 -32.85
C THR A 762 17.79 -22.75 -31.98
N GLU A 763 17.54 -22.51 -30.69
CA GLU A 763 18.54 -22.04 -29.73
C GLU A 763 19.70 -23.03 -29.57
N VAL A 764 19.41 -24.32 -29.36
CA VAL A 764 20.44 -25.34 -29.18
C VAL A 764 21.24 -25.54 -30.47
N LEU A 765 20.56 -25.57 -31.61
CA LEU A 765 21.21 -25.62 -32.94
C LEU A 765 22.13 -24.42 -33.15
N ASN A 766 21.70 -23.21 -32.77
CA ASN A 766 22.50 -22.01 -32.87
C ASN A 766 23.74 -22.06 -31.96
N ASN A 767 23.60 -22.56 -30.73
CA ASN A 767 24.69 -22.70 -29.77
C ASN A 767 25.73 -23.74 -30.20
N LEU A 768 25.30 -24.87 -30.76
CA LEU A 768 26.20 -25.87 -31.36
C LEU A 768 26.92 -25.30 -32.59
N GLY A 769 26.20 -24.58 -33.46
CA GLY A 769 26.79 -23.91 -34.62
C GLY A 769 27.88 -22.92 -34.22
N LEU A 770 27.61 -22.08 -33.21
CA LEU A 770 28.57 -21.14 -32.64
C LEU A 770 29.79 -21.86 -32.05
N TYR A 771 29.58 -22.97 -31.33
CA TYR A 771 30.67 -23.77 -30.77
C TYR A 771 31.60 -24.31 -31.87
N TYR A 772 31.06 -24.98 -32.89
CA TYR A 772 31.88 -25.56 -33.97
C TYR A 772 32.57 -24.48 -34.79
N SER A 773 31.93 -23.33 -34.99
CA SER A 773 32.56 -22.18 -35.63
C SER A 773 33.76 -21.66 -34.83
N LYS A 774 33.70 -21.62 -33.49
CA LYS A 774 34.84 -21.24 -32.64
C LYS A 774 35.98 -22.26 -32.69
N ARG A 775 35.67 -23.53 -32.96
CA ARG A 775 36.65 -24.60 -33.20
C ARG A 775 37.19 -24.62 -34.64
N SER A 776 36.78 -23.66 -35.48
CA SER A 776 37.08 -23.61 -36.92
C SER A 776 36.56 -24.81 -37.72
N ASP A 777 35.59 -25.54 -37.16
CA ASP A 777 34.86 -26.58 -37.90
C ASP A 777 33.63 -25.95 -38.55
N TYR A 778 33.88 -25.20 -39.61
CA TYR A 778 32.85 -24.42 -40.30
C TYR A 778 31.80 -25.31 -40.99
N ALA A 779 32.17 -26.55 -41.35
CA ALA A 779 31.26 -27.50 -41.98
C ALA A 779 30.14 -27.93 -41.02
N ARG A 780 30.49 -28.35 -39.80
CA ARG A 780 29.49 -28.66 -38.76
C ARG A 780 28.72 -27.43 -38.30
N ALA A 781 29.39 -26.28 -38.20
CA ALA A 781 28.73 -25.03 -37.84
C ALA A 781 27.57 -24.68 -38.81
N LEU A 782 27.84 -24.80 -40.11
CA LEU A 782 26.86 -24.57 -41.17
C LEU A 782 25.70 -25.56 -41.14
N ASP A 783 25.96 -26.84 -40.88
CA ASP A 783 24.88 -27.84 -40.77
C ASP A 783 23.86 -27.43 -39.72
N TYR A 784 24.32 -27.12 -38.51
CA TYR A 784 23.44 -26.72 -37.41
C TYR A 784 22.69 -25.40 -37.68
N TRP A 785 23.36 -24.38 -38.22
CA TRP A 785 22.69 -23.11 -38.54
C TRP A 785 21.70 -23.22 -39.69
N ASN A 786 21.98 -24.03 -40.73
CA ASN A 786 21.01 -24.28 -41.80
C ASN A 786 19.78 -25.01 -41.27
N ARG A 787 19.95 -26.02 -40.40
CA ARG A 787 18.84 -26.69 -39.71
C ARG A 787 18.02 -25.70 -38.88
N SER A 788 18.67 -24.81 -38.13
CA SER A 788 17.98 -23.75 -37.38
C SER A 788 17.18 -22.82 -38.30
N LEU A 789 17.77 -22.35 -39.41
CA LEU A 789 17.12 -21.49 -40.40
C LEU A 789 15.99 -22.18 -41.16
N SER A 790 16.03 -23.51 -41.30
CA SER A 790 14.93 -24.27 -41.89
C SER A 790 13.69 -24.32 -40.99
N ILE A 791 13.88 -24.29 -39.67
CA ILE A 791 12.80 -24.26 -38.68
C ILE A 791 12.27 -22.84 -38.51
N GLN A 792 13.17 -21.86 -38.39
CA GLN A 792 12.82 -20.45 -38.26
C GLN A 792 13.63 -19.60 -39.26
N PRO A 793 13.05 -19.29 -40.45
CA PRO A 793 13.77 -18.58 -41.52
C PRO A 793 14.13 -17.13 -41.19
N GLN A 794 13.40 -16.48 -40.28
CA GLN A 794 13.61 -15.08 -39.88
C GLN A 794 14.62 -14.96 -38.74
N GLN A 795 15.88 -15.32 -38.99
CA GLN A 795 16.99 -15.15 -38.05
C GLN A 795 18.18 -14.46 -38.75
N PRO A 796 18.19 -13.11 -38.87
CA PRO A 796 19.18 -12.39 -39.68
C PRO A 796 20.63 -12.62 -39.22
N GLN A 797 20.87 -12.67 -37.91
CA GLN A 797 22.20 -12.88 -37.34
C GLN A 797 22.74 -14.28 -37.64
N ILE A 798 21.89 -15.32 -37.55
CA ILE A 798 22.26 -16.70 -37.85
C ILE A 798 22.51 -16.86 -39.35
N ARG A 799 21.72 -16.20 -40.20
CA ARG A 799 21.96 -16.18 -41.65
C ARG A 799 23.31 -15.57 -41.98
N GLN A 800 23.63 -14.42 -41.38
CA GLN A 800 24.94 -13.78 -41.54
C GLN A 800 26.08 -14.68 -41.05
N ALA A 801 25.91 -15.35 -39.90
CA ALA A 801 26.91 -16.27 -39.36
C ALA A 801 27.12 -17.49 -40.28
N ALA A 802 26.05 -18.05 -40.83
CA ALA A 802 26.11 -19.15 -41.80
C ALA A 802 26.80 -18.73 -43.10
N ASP A 803 26.49 -17.55 -43.63
CA ASP A 803 27.15 -17.01 -44.83
C ASP A 803 28.65 -16.75 -44.58
N ALA A 804 29.00 -16.24 -43.39
CA ALA A 804 30.39 -16.03 -42.99
C ALA A 804 31.15 -17.37 -42.86
N ALA A 805 30.57 -18.39 -42.23
CA ALA A 805 31.18 -19.72 -42.18
C ALA A 805 31.31 -20.35 -43.58
N ARG A 806 30.36 -20.10 -44.49
CA ARG A 806 30.40 -20.58 -45.87
C ARG A 806 31.54 -19.98 -46.67
N SER A 807 31.92 -18.74 -46.39
CA SER A 807 33.06 -18.09 -47.03
C SER A 807 34.43 -18.59 -46.53
N ARG A 808 34.45 -19.37 -45.44
CA ARG A 808 35.67 -19.90 -44.80
C ARG A 808 35.89 -21.40 -45.03
N LEU A 809 34.91 -22.08 -45.62
CA LEU A 809 35.04 -23.41 -46.23
C LEU A 809 35.58 -23.26 -47.65
#